data_AF-A7SWZ8-F1
#
_entry.id   AF-A7SWZ8-F1
#
_cell.length_a   1.000
_cell.length_b   1.000
_cell.length_c   1.000
_cell.angle_alpha   90.00
_cell.angle_beta   90.00
_cell.angle_gamma   90.00
#
_symmetry.space_group_name_H-M   'P 1'
#
loop_
_entity.id
_entity.type
_entity.pdbx_description
1 polymer ?
#
loop_
_entity_poly.entity_id
_entity_poly.type
_entity_poly.pdbx_seq_one_letter_code
_entity_poly.pdbx_strand_id
1 'polypeptide(L)'
;RGRSHKKLLEYLFFMWEPDALNGENEPITVLENGFRQPSVYEDAGLDGGVPLANSVGVSDKPRLEHVTKLAKQRGSVDPYPYRHGQLIVAKVFVGRAVPARATPVKITERAYPCADSVFRPRSHEACQSRNVLGITKPGNQCECSSRQCSWFVFDQELVLPEYVVDFEYVTKVSPFSYTSYAPDRRTHDDDVINMDPVVKPRPRMIALTEELLLRHCRVEALQQITVLNLHGNGLNGLKFINSMTALKRLIVSFNELTRLEDVNHMLFLEHLDASFNKLTTLEGVKGCSRLGYLDVSWNQLQYTREELGMMRKHLITLTYLDTRHNPWQKTETLRMRALGRLKNLEFLDGKPVTDEEMATALRMAAASRISSFAILAHARTDQVKPRALSLRSTAEIILASSHNKPARPLDDDSQWFVKVTAVNLDNQHLGKLSNLEKLVHLRWASFNNNDLTKIEGFESCSSLEELSLEGNCISKFEGLVRNPKLKWLNLSSNNLTILDTGMLERLPELRYLSLENNNITCLKGLQHAVELQELYLGNNHLANIREIFSLKPIPMLVILDLYGNPLVENTANYRLFVIFHLTTLKALDGLAVEPNEGNVAKDAFGGRMTTDFIAERLGHSNFIELRELDFPYCSLRTVDLGSGEMFLNLRSVNLEHNSLTSFGGLINLVNLKVLCLNHNHIESIVTKPKATSPANAGKRSGEPGNDYANPEMFNPVLTNLEVLHLGYNSIPSISGLQLSRLPNLKALFLQGNEITKVDGLEGLQDLRELVLDRNKIKCISEYSFINQWNLIELHIEENRLKDLSNLDHLQYQVRLYLGMNRIQDLSQFEKLESLSNLIELSVINNAVTRRLLHRPMLVFRMPSLLCIDGIPVSSDERTKSEMYFLDQQ
;
A
#
# COMPACT_ATOMS: atom_id res chain seq x y z
N ARG A 1 -15.11 2.52 -20.07
CA ARG A 1 -14.70 1.11 -20.16
C ARG A 1 -15.03 0.63 -21.57
N GLY A 2 -14.02 0.30 -22.37
CA GLY A 2 -14.22 -0.70 -23.41
C GLY A 2 -14.87 -1.90 -22.75
N ARG A 3 -16.14 -2.15 -23.08
CA ARG A 3 -16.53 -3.55 -23.15
C ARG A 3 -15.64 -4.05 -24.27
N SER A 4 -14.62 -4.83 -23.93
CA SER A 4 -13.89 -5.56 -24.97
C SER A 4 -14.94 -6.17 -25.87
N HIS A 5 -14.74 -6.18 -27.19
CA HIS A 5 -15.73 -6.68 -28.14
C HIS A 5 -16.33 -8.03 -27.68
N LYS A 6 -15.54 -8.86 -26.97
CA LYS A 6 -15.96 -10.04 -26.21
C LYS A 6 -17.20 -9.92 -25.30
N LYS A 7 -17.53 -8.75 -24.73
CA LYS A 7 -18.68 -8.54 -23.83
C LYS A 7 -20.01 -8.24 -24.56
N LEU A 8 -19.99 -8.00 -25.87
CA LEU A 8 -21.17 -7.79 -26.72
C LEU A 8 -21.39 -8.95 -27.69
N LEU A 9 -20.60 -10.02 -27.54
CA LEU A 9 -20.73 -11.24 -28.31
C LEU A 9 -21.64 -12.20 -27.54
N GLU A 10 -22.67 -12.71 -28.21
CA GLU A 10 -23.54 -13.77 -27.70
C GLU A 10 -23.42 -15.04 -28.56
N TYR A 11 -23.64 -16.18 -27.92
CA TYR A 11 -23.73 -17.49 -28.58
C TYR A 11 -25.18 -17.81 -28.87
N LEU A 12 -25.52 -17.91 -30.15
CA LEU A 12 -26.87 -18.19 -30.64
C LEU A 12 -26.84 -19.41 -31.57
N PHE A 13 -27.97 -20.11 -31.66
CA PHE A 13 -28.17 -21.26 -32.54
C PHE A 13 -28.78 -20.79 -33.87
N PHE A 14 -28.31 -21.34 -34.99
CA PHE A 14 -28.88 -21.06 -36.30
C PHE A 14 -30.23 -21.76 -36.49
N MET A 15 -31.24 -21.02 -36.93
CA MET A 15 -32.56 -21.57 -37.21
C MET A 15 -32.57 -22.19 -38.61
N TRP A 16 -32.38 -23.51 -38.64
CA TRP A 16 -32.35 -24.26 -39.90
C TRP A 16 -33.76 -24.63 -40.35
N GLU A 17 -34.10 -24.30 -41.61
CA GLU A 17 -35.36 -24.66 -42.25
C GLU A 17 -35.11 -25.66 -43.40
N PRO A 18 -35.38 -26.96 -43.21
CA PRO A 18 -35.07 -27.99 -44.22
C PRO A 18 -35.83 -27.83 -45.55
N ASP A 19 -36.98 -27.14 -45.51
CA ASP A 19 -37.82 -26.87 -46.68
C ASP A 19 -37.32 -25.68 -47.51
N ALA A 20 -36.37 -24.90 -46.99
CA ALA A 20 -35.79 -23.73 -47.66
C ALA A 20 -34.33 -24.00 -48.10
N LEU A 21 -33.86 -23.26 -49.11
CA LEU A 21 -32.46 -23.08 -49.52
C LEU A 21 -31.52 -24.32 -49.34
N ASN A 22 -31.42 -25.16 -50.38
CA ASN A 22 -30.45 -26.27 -50.50
C ASN A 22 -30.51 -27.40 -49.42
N GLY A 23 -31.66 -27.68 -48.82
CA GLY A 23 -31.99 -28.99 -48.22
C GLY A 23 -31.05 -29.48 -47.09
N GLU A 24 -30.97 -30.80 -46.88
CA GLU A 24 -30.29 -31.48 -45.76
C GLU A 24 -28.81 -31.09 -45.52
N ASN A 25 -28.15 -30.41 -46.47
CA ASN A 25 -26.73 -30.04 -46.41
C ASN A 25 -26.46 -28.55 -46.10
N GLU A 26 -27.50 -27.75 -45.81
CA GLU A 26 -27.33 -26.33 -45.50
C GLU A 26 -26.38 -26.06 -44.31
N PRO A 27 -26.42 -26.82 -43.19
CA PRO A 27 -25.51 -26.58 -42.07
C PRO A 27 -24.03 -26.72 -42.42
N ILE A 28 -23.70 -27.73 -43.24
CA ILE A 28 -22.34 -27.97 -43.72
C ILE A 28 -21.92 -26.87 -44.69
N THR A 29 -22.83 -26.44 -45.56
CA THR A 29 -22.57 -25.37 -46.53
C THR A 29 -22.28 -24.03 -45.86
N VAL A 30 -22.97 -23.72 -44.75
CA VAL A 30 -22.76 -22.50 -43.95
C VAL A 30 -21.40 -22.51 -43.25
N LEU A 31 -20.93 -23.66 -42.78
CA LEU A 31 -19.56 -23.77 -42.24
C LEU A 31 -18.50 -23.57 -43.34
N GLU A 32 -18.71 -24.16 -44.52
CA GLU A 32 -17.71 -24.12 -45.60
C GLU A 32 -17.65 -22.76 -46.32
N ASN A 33 -18.80 -22.11 -46.52
CA ASN A 33 -18.92 -20.92 -47.37
C ASN A 33 -19.43 -19.67 -46.64
N GLY A 34 -19.74 -19.78 -45.34
CA GLY A 34 -20.32 -18.70 -44.53
C GLY A 34 -21.85 -18.57 -44.70
N PHE A 35 -22.43 -17.65 -43.93
CA PHE A 35 -23.85 -17.28 -44.07
C PHE A 35 -24.10 -16.57 -45.40
N ARG A 36 -25.32 -16.72 -45.92
CA ARG A 36 -25.73 -16.08 -47.17
C ARG A 36 -26.13 -14.63 -46.92
N GLN A 37 -26.06 -13.83 -47.99
CA GLN A 37 -26.44 -12.43 -47.87
C GLN A 37 -27.94 -12.28 -47.56
N PRO A 38 -28.31 -11.25 -46.77
CA PRO A 38 -29.69 -10.81 -46.50
C PRO A 38 -30.66 -10.93 -47.68
N SER A 39 -30.22 -10.49 -48.86
CA SER A 39 -31.01 -10.48 -50.09
C SER A 39 -31.38 -11.88 -50.59
N VAL A 40 -30.56 -12.90 -50.30
CA VAL A 40 -30.84 -14.28 -50.72
C VAL A 40 -31.95 -14.90 -49.87
N TYR A 41 -31.99 -14.59 -48.58
CA TYR A 41 -33.09 -14.99 -47.70
C TYR A 41 -34.38 -14.26 -48.09
N GLU A 42 -34.28 -13.00 -48.49
CA GLU A 42 -35.41 -12.22 -49.01
C GLU A 42 -36.01 -12.85 -50.29
N ASP A 43 -35.17 -13.27 -51.24
CA ASP A 43 -35.58 -13.94 -52.47
C ASP A 43 -36.26 -15.31 -52.21
N ALA A 44 -35.88 -15.98 -51.13
CA ALA A 44 -36.50 -17.23 -50.68
C ALA A 44 -37.81 -17.04 -49.90
N GLY A 45 -38.27 -15.79 -49.74
CA GLY A 45 -39.50 -15.46 -49.01
C GLY A 45 -39.36 -15.44 -47.48
N LEU A 46 -38.13 -15.49 -46.97
CA LEU A 46 -37.80 -15.45 -45.55
C LEU A 46 -37.55 -13.99 -45.08
N ASP A 47 -37.45 -13.78 -43.77
CA ASP A 47 -37.05 -12.50 -43.21
C ASP A 47 -35.60 -12.21 -43.68
N GLY A 48 -35.35 -11.03 -44.27
CA GLY A 48 -34.08 -10.69 -44.95
C GLY A 48 -32.87 -10.49 -44.01
N GLY A 49 -32.82 -11.16 -42.86
CA GLY A 49 -31.68 -11.16 -41.95
C GLY A 49 -31.38 -12.58 -41.48
N VAL A 50 -30.18 -12.82 -40.97
CA VAL A 50 -29.76 -14.16 -40.52
C VAL A 50 -30.57 -14.55 -39.27
N PRO A 51 -31.38 -15.64 -39.32
CA PRO A 51 -32.25 -16.01 -38.21
C PRO A 51 -31.51 -16.88 -37.18
N LEU A 52 -31.42 -16.37 -35.95
CA LEU A 52 -30.71 -17.01 -34.85
C LEU A 52 -31.60 -17.10 -33.61
N ALA A 53 -31.36 -18.05 -32.71
CA ALA A 53 -32.14 -18.21 -31.48
C ALA A 53 -31.21 -18.50 -30.31
N ASN A 54 -31.56 -18.01 -29.12
CA ASN A 54 -30.84 -18.40 -27.89
C ASN A 54 -31.45 -19.63 -27.20
N SER A 55 -32.34 -20.35 -27.89
CA SER A 55 -32.98 -21.56 -27.41
C SER A 55 -32.87 -22.65 -28.46
N VAL A 56 -32.26 -23.78 -28.08
CA VAL A 56 -32.15 -24.98 -28.91
C VAL A 56 -33.53 -25.45 -29.39
N GLY A 57 -34.51 -25.45 -28.49
CA GLY A 57 -35.88 -25.89 -28.84
C GLY A 57 -36.58 -24.95 -29.82
N VAL A 58 -36.21 -23.67 -29.90
CA VAL A 58 -36.71 -22.73 -30.92
C VAL A 58 -35.99 -22.95 -32.23
N SER A 59 -34.67 -23.14 -32.18
CA SER A 59 -33.83 -23.37 -33.35
C SER A 59 -34.20 -24.63 -34.12
N ASP A 60 -34.43 -25.73 -33.39
CA ASP A 60 -34.63 -27.04 -34.00
C ASP A 60 -36.11 -27.34 -34.34
N LYS A 61 -37.03 -26.48 -33.87
CA LYS A 61 -38.47 -26.66 -34.07
C LYS A 61 -38.88 -26.88 -35.54
N PRO A 62 -38.40 -26.09 -36.52
CA PRO A 62 -38.80 -26.28 -37.91
C PRO A 62 -38.41 -27.66 -38.45
N ARG A 63 -37.19 -28.11 -38.12
CA ARG A 63 -36.70 -29.45 -38.48
C ARG A 63 -37.53 -30.56 -37.82
N LEU A 64 -37.84 -30.45 -36.53
CA LEU A 64 -38.68 -31.41 -35.82
C LEU A 64 -40.07 -31.53 -36.46
N GLU A 65 -40.70 -30.40 -36.78
CA GLU A 65 -42.02 -30.35 -37.44
C GLU A 65 -41.96 -30.99 -38.84
N HIS A 66 -40.92 -30.69 -39.61
CA HIS A 66 -40.68 -31.28 -40.93
C HIS A 66 -40.52 -32.80 -40.87
N VAL A 67 -39.60 -33.31 -40.04
CA VAL A 67 -39.33 -34.76 -39.89
C VAL A 67 -40.58 -35.49 -39.39
N THR A 68 -41.33 -34.90 -38.46
CA THR A 68 -42.59 -35.46 -37.96
C THR A 68 -43.66 -35.53 -39.05
N LYS A 69 -43.77 -34.50 -39.90
CA LYS A 69 -44.70 -34.47 -41.04
C LYS A 69 -44.31 -35.50 -42.09
N LEU A 70 -43.02 -35.61 -42.43
CA LEU A 70 -42.49 -36.57 -43.39
C LEU A 70 -42.70 -38.02 -42.91
N ALA A 71 -42.47 -38.31 -41.62
CA ALA A 71 -42.70 -39.62 -41.03
C ALA A 71 -44.18 -40.03 -41.07
N LYS A 72 -45.10 -39.08 -40.81
CA LYS A 72 -46.56 -39.30 -40.94
C LYS A 72 -46.97 -39.57 -42.39
N GLN A 73 -46.38 -38.86 -43.35
CA GLN A 73 -46.65 -39.08 -44.78
C GLN A 73 -46.11 -40.42 -45.29
N ARG A 74 -45.00 -40.91 -44.73
CA ARG A 74 -44.37 -42.20 -45.07
C ARG A 74 -44.93 -43.40 -44.29
N GLY A 75 -45.97 -43.21 -43.47
CA GLY A 75 -46.63 -44.29 -42.73
C GLY A 75 -45.77 -44.92 -41.62
N SER A 76 -44.79 -44.19 -41.08
CA SER A 76 -43.88 -44.70 -40.04
C SER A 76 -44.60 -44.91 -38.70
N VAL A 77 -44.28 -46.01 -38.02
CA VAL A 77 -44.83 -46.39 -36.70
C VAL A 77 -43.95 -45.87 -35.55
N ASP A 78 -42.80 -45.26 -35.83
CA ASP A 78 -41.91 -44.69 -34.79
C ASP A 78 -42.52 -43.41 -34.21
N PRO A 79 -42.85 -43.36 -32.90
CA PRO A 79 -43.39 -42.16 -32.27
C PRO A 79 -42.39 -41.00 -32.19
N TYR A 80 -41.09 -41.24 -32.40
CA TYR A 80 -40.04 -40.23 -32.27
C TYR A 80 -39.04 -40.27 -33.45
N PRO A 81 -39.46 -39.90 -34.67
CA PRO A 81 -38.63 -39.98 -35.88
C PRO A 81 -37.48 -38.96 -35.93
N TYR A 82 -37.40 -38.06 -34.93
CA TYR A 82 -36.48 -36.92 -34.89
C TYR A 82 -35.32 -37.09 -33.90
N ARG A 83 -35.02 -38.33 -33.49
CA ARG A 83 -34.03 -38.64 -32.44
C ARG A 83 -32.68 -37.99 -32.64
N HIS A 84 -32.19 -37.85 -33.86
CA HIS A 84 -30.89 -37.23 -34.13
C HIS A 84 -31.06 -35.88 -34.84
N GLY A 85 -30.17 -34.94 -34.58
CA GLY A 85 -30.15 -33.61 -35.19
C GLY A 85 -28.77 -32.99 -35.20
N GLN A 86 -28.63 -31.93 -36.01
CA GLN A 86 -27.43 -31.09 -36.06
C GLN A 86 -27.82 -29.64 -35.77
N LEU A 87 -27.01 -28.93 -35.00
CA LEU A 87 -27.18 -27.50 -34.71
C LEU A 87 -25.90 -26.75 -35.03
N ILE A 88 -26.02 -25.62 -35.72
CA ILE A 88 -24.91 -24.68 -35.83
C ILE A 88 -24.99 -23.68 -34.66
N VAL A 89 -23.93 -23.57 -33.88
CA VAL A 89 -23.74 -22.54 -32.87
C VAL A 89 -22.93 -21.41 -33.51
N ALA A 90 -23.52 -20.23 -33.57
CA ALA A 90 -22.92 -19.02 -34.11
C ALA A 90 -22.64 -18.00 -33.01
N LYS A 91 -21.57 -17.24 -33.18
CA LYS A 91 -21.22 -16.11 -32.34
C LYS A 91 -21.54 -14.80 -33.05
N VAL A 92 -22.23 -13.92 -32.34
CA VAL A 92 -22.86 -12.75 -32.96
C VAL A 92 -22.48 -11.50 -32.22
N PHE A 93 -22.11 -10.46 -32.97
CA PHE A 93 -22.03 -9.11 -32.43
C PHE A 93 -23.40 -8.45 -32.48
N VAL A 94 -24.01 -8.27 -31.31
CA VAL A 94 -25.42 -7.88 -31.22
C VAL A 94 -25.60 -6.35 -31.31
N GLY A 95 -24.52 -5.57 -31.15
CA GLY A 95 -24.51 -4.12 -31.32
C GLY A 95 -25.66 -3.40 -30.59
N ARG A 96 -26.34 -2.48 -31.29
CA ARG A 96 -27.58 -1.83 -30.84
C ARG A 96 -28.78 -2.70 -31.20
N ALA A 97 -29.23 -3.51 -30.23
CA ALA A 97 -30.41 -4.36 -30.33
C ALA A 97 -31.72 -3.60 -30.07
N VAL A 98 -32.78 -3.91 -30.84
CA VAL A 98 -34.12 -3.33 -30.64
C VAL A 98 -35.20 -4.42 -30.70
N PRO A 99 -36.25 -4.38 -29.86
CA PRO A 99 -37.37 -5.32 -29.96
C PRO A 99 -38.17 -5.11 -31.24
N ALA A 100 -38.57 -6.22 -31.89
CA ALA A 100 -39.43 -6.20 -33.06
C ALA A 100 -40.81 -5.62 -32.71
N ARG A 101 -41.33 -4.74 -33.57
CA ARG A 101 -42.70 -4.21 -33.44
C ARG A 101 -43.72 -5.34 -33.61
N ALA A 102 -44.79 -5.33 -32.82
CA ALA A 102 -45.83 -6.38 -32.82
C ALA A 102 -46.71 -6.45 -34.08
N THR A 103 -46.52 -5.54 -35.04
CA THR A 103 -47.19 -5.48 -36.34
C THR A 103 -46.51 -6.39 -37.37
N PRO A 104 -47.18 -6.84 -38.45
CA PRO A 104 -46.61 -7.70 -39.50
C PRO A 104 -45.65 -6.96 -40.45
N VAL A 105 -44.86 -6.03 -39.92
CA VAL A 105 -43.84 -5.30 -40.68
C VAL A 105 -42.61 -6.19 -40.77
N LYS A 106 -42.16 -6.49 -41.99
CA LYS A 106 -40.96 -7.29 -42.25
C LYS A 106 -39.72 -6.66 -41.59
N ILE A 107 -38.87 -7.49 -41.01
CA ILE A 107 -37.65 -7.05 -40.36
C ILE A 107 -36.62 -6.76 -41.45
N THR A 108 -36.33 -5.48 -41.68
CA THR A 108 -35.38 -5.02 -42.69
C THR A 108 -34.56 -3.85 -42.16
N GLU A 109 -33.35 -3.68 -42.69
CA GLU A 109 -32.47 -2.55 -42.35
C GLU A 109 -33.19 -1.20 -42.57
N ARG A 110 -34.02 -1.09 -43.62
CA ARG A 110 -34.81 0.12 -43.91
C ARG A 110 -35.84 0.45 -42.84
N ALA A 111 -36.45 -0.57 -42.22
CA ALA A 111 -37.42 -0.38 -41.15
C ALA A 111 -36.76 -0.09 -39.79
N TYR A 112 -35.49 -0.48 -39.61
CA TYR A 112 -34.70 -0.30 -38.40
C TYR A 112 -33.28 0.26 -38.69
N PRO A 113 -33.15 1.47 -39.26
CA PRO A 113 -31.91 2.00 -39.86
C PRO A 113 -30.78 2.34 -38.86
N CYS A 114 -31.00 2.09 -37.57
CA CYS A 114 -30.01 2.35 -36.52
C CYS A 114 -29.88 1.16 -35.57
N ALA A 115 -30.37 -0.02 -35.95
CA ALA A 115 -30.27 -1.23 -35.18
C ALA A 115 -29.41 -2.24 -35.94
N ASP A 116 -28.45 -2.86 -35.26
CA ASP A 116 -27.61 -3.91 -35.84
C ASP A 116 -28.30 -5.27 -35.75
N SER A 117 -29.21 -5.43 -34.78
CA SER A 117 -30.00 -6.64 -34.55
C SER A 117 -31.40 -6.34 -34.03
N VAL A 118 -32.35 -7.20 -34.35
CA VAL A 118 -33.75 -7.11 -33.91
C VAL A 118 -34.18 -8.44 -33.28
N PHE A 119 -34.80 -8.40 -32.10
CA PHE A 119 -35.26 -9.62 -31.42
C PHE A 119 -36.77 -9.65 -31.19
N ARG A 120 -37.35 -10.85 -31.26
CA ARG A 120 -38.77 -11.11 -31.01
C ARG A 120 -38.94 -11.93 -29.72
N PRO A 121 -39.47 -11.35 -28.63
CA PRO A 121 -39.79 -12.08 -27.40
C PRO A 121 -40.99 -13.01 -27.62
N ARG A 122 -40.97 -14.20 -27.01
CA ARG A 122 -42.15 -15.10 -26.99
C ARG A 122 -42.98 -14.93 -25.71
N SER A 123 -44.31 -14.88 -25.85
CA SER A 123 -45.28 -15.02 -24.76
C SER A 123 -45.55 -16.51 -24.47
N HIS A 124 -45.50 -16.91 -23.20
CA HIS A 124 -45.55 -18.31 -22.78
C HIS A 124 -46.99 -18.81 -22.55
N GLU A 125 -47.67 -19.39 -23.55
CA GLU A 125 -49.00 -20.00 -23.35
C GLU A 125 -48.95 -21.45 -22.80
N ALA A 126 -47.79 -22.12 -22.83
CA ALA A 126 -47.69 -23.55 -22.48
C ALA A 126 -47.47 -23.87 -20.97
N CYS A 127 -47.70 -22.92 -20.05
CA CYS A 127 -47.61 -23.18 -18.60
C CYS A 127 -48.97 -23.16 -17.87
N GLN A 128 -50.09 -23.14 -18.59
CA GLN A 128 -51.44 -23.05 -18.00
C GLN A 128 -52.30 -24.32 -18.12
N SER A 129 -51.72 -25.52 -18.14
CA SER A 129 -52.54 -26.73 -18.03
C SER A 129 -51.79 -27.92 -17.42
N ARG A 130 -51.87 -28.04 -16.09
CA ARG A 130 -52.30 -29.26 -15.37
C ARG A 130 -52.30 -28.99 -13.87
N ASN A 131 -53.48 -28.59 -13.36
CA ASN A 131 -53.80 -28.63 -11.94
C ASN A 131 -54.07 -30.08 -11.53
N VAL A 132 -53.30 -30.64 -10.60
CA VAL A 132 -53.79 -31.67 -9.67
C VAL A 132 -53.30 -31.34 -8.27
N LEU A 133 -54.24 -30.84 -7.47
CA LEU A 133 -54.36 -30.83 -6.00
C LEU A 133 -53.24 -30.24 -5.14
N GLY A 134 -53.52 -29.03 -4.62
CA GLY A 134 -53.27 -28.67 -3.22
C GLY A 134 -52.11 -27.71 -2.91
N ILE A 135 -52.47 -26.52 -2.42
CA ILE A 135 -51.68 -25.60 -1.56
C ILE A 135 -50.85 -24.49 -2.28
N THR A 136 -51.50 -23.31 -2.35
CA THR A 136 -51.03 -21.92 -2.18
C THR A 136 -49.60 -21.47 -2.56
N LYS A 137 -49.50 -20.66 -3.64
CA LYS A 137 -49.19 -19.20 -3.66
C LYS A 137 -48.80 -18.75 -5.08
N PRO A 138 -49.14 -17.51 -5.52
CA PRO A 138 -48.60 -16.93 -6.74
C PRO A 138 -47.22 -16.36 -6.43
N GLY A 139 -46.17 -16.89 -7.08
CA GLY A 139 -44.81 -16.42 -6.86
C GLY A 139 -43.89 -16.87 -7.98
N ASN A 140 -43.16 -15.90 -8.54
CA ASN A 140 -42.11 -16.02 -9.54
C ASN A 140 -42.58 -16.29 -10.97
N GLN A 141 -42.86 -15.20 -11.70
CA GLN A 141 -42.54 -15.14 -13.12
C GLN A 141 -41.05 -15.49 -13.26
N CYS A 142 -40.74 -16.68 -13.79
CA CYS A 142 -39.37 -17.04 -14.11
C CYS A 142 -38.79 -16.02 -15.10
N GLU A 143 -37.66 -15.39 -14.78
CA GLU A 143 -36.89 -14.52 -15.70
C GLU A 143 -36.56 -15.21 -17.05
N CYS A 144 -36.73 -16.53 -17.14
CA CYS A 144 -36.54 -17.29 -18.35
C CYS A 144 -37.46 -16.87 -19.51
N SER A 145 -38.58 -16.17 -19.29
CA SER A 145 -39.43 -15.66 -20.38
C SER A 145 -38.76 -14.54 -21.18
N SER A 146 -38.05 -13.62 -20.51
CA SER A 146 -37.31 -12.52 -21.17
C SER A 146 -36.09 -12.98 -21.95
N ARG A 147 -35.59 -14.20 -21.68
CA ARG A 147 -34.42 -14.77 -22.35
C ARG A 147 -34.77 -15.72 -23.50
N GLN A 148 -36.04 -15.97 -23.82
CA GLN A 148 -36.40 -16.83 -24.95
C GLN A 148 -36.81 -15.98 -26.16
N CYS A 149 -35.86 -15.74 -27.06
CA CYS A 149 -36.05 -14.86 -28.21
C CYS A 149 -35.46 -15.45 -29.49
N SER A 150 -36.11 -15.15 -30.62
CA SER A 150 -35.49 -15.25 -31.94
C SER A 150 -34.90 -13.89 -32.31
N TRP A 151 -33.69 -13.91 -32.82
CA TRP A 151 -32.88 -12.77 -33.22
C TRP A 151 -32.73 -12.76 -34.74
N PHE A 152 -32.78 -11.57 -35.32
CA PHE A 152 -32.54 -11.32 -36.73
C PHE A 152 -31.38 -10.33 -36.83
N VAL A 153 -30.33 -10.72 -37.54
CA VAL A 153 -29.13 -9.91 -37.75
C VAL A 153 -29.11 -9.44 -39.20
N PHE A 154 -28.95 -8.13 -39.41
CA PHE A 154 -29.00 -7.55 -40.75
C PHE A 154 -27.71 -7.72 -41.55
N ASP A 155 -26.58 -7.87 -40.86
CA ASP A 155 -25.27 -7.98 -41.49
C ASP A 155 -24.65 -9.35 -41.18
N GLN A 156 -24.41 -10.13 -42.23
CA GLN A 156 -23.78 -11.45 -42.12
C GLN A 156 -22.33 -11.36 -41.60
N GLU A 157 -21.65 -10.22 -41.77
CA GLU A 157 -20.28 -10.01 -41.27
C GLU A 157 -20.24 -9.92 -39.74
N LEU A 158 -21.39 -9.75 -39.09
CA LEU A 158 -21.53 -9.72 -37.63
C LEU A 158 -21.83 -11.09 -37.01
N VAL A 159 -21.90 -12.15 -37.83
CA VAL A 159 -22.24 -13.52 -37.43
C VAL A 159 -21.14 -14.48 -37.89
N LEU A 160 -20.55 -15.22 -36.95
CA LEU A 160 -19.54 -16.23 -37.22
C LEU A 160 -20.06 -17.62 -36.80
N PRO A 161 -20.15 -18.62 -37.69
CA PRO A 161 -20.45 -19.98 -37.28
C PRO A 161 -19.22 -20.56 -36.54
N GLU A 162 -19.39 -21.01 -35.30
CA GLU A 162 -18.27 -21.56 -34.49
C GLU A 162 -18.31 -23.09 -34.39
N TYR A 163 -19.48 -23.71 -34.15
CA TYR A 163 -19.57 -25.16 -33.93
C TYR A 163 -20.75 -25.76 -34.70
N VAL A 164 -20.59 -26.98 -35.22
CA VAL A 164 -21.72 -27.87 -35.50
C VAL A 164 -21.77 -28.93 -34.41
N VAL A 165 -22.95 -29.03 -33.79
CA VAL A 165 -23.23 -29.97 -32.72
C VAL A 165 -24.17 -31.01 -33.26
N ASP A 166 -23.67 -32.23 -33.41
CA ASP A 166 -24.49 -33.42 -33.61
C ASP A 166 -25.01 -33.87 -32.24
N PHE A 167 -26.32 -34.08 -32.15
CA PHE A 167 -26.95 -34.43 -30.88
C PHE A 167 -28.12 -35.39 -31.06
N GLU A 168 -28.40 -36.15 -29.99
CA GLU A 168 -29.53 -37.06 -29.89
C GLU A 168 -30.52 -36.58 -28.82
N TYR A 169 -31.80 -36.50 -29.15
CA TYR A 169 -32.88 -36.26 -28.21
C TYR A 169 -33.15 -37.51 -27.36
N VAL A 170 -32.74 -37.45 -26.10
CA VAL A 170 -33.02 -38.50 -25.12
C VAL A 170 -34.39 -38.25 -24.47
N THR A 171 -35.34 -39.15 -24.69
CA THR A 171 -36.60 -39.16 -23.91
C THR A 171 -36.35 -39.85 -22.56
N LYS A 172 -37.08 -39.47 -21.50
CA LYS A 172 -36.91 -40.00 -20.11
C LYS A 172 -37.19 -41.52 -19.95
N VAL A 173 -37.34 -42.26 -21.06
CA VAL A 173 -37.47 -43.72 -21.08
C VAL A 173 -36.50 -44.25 -22.14
N SER A 174 -35.23 -44.48 -21.77
CA SER A 174 -34.35 -45.35 -22.56
C SER A 174 -34.77 -46.80 -22.33
N PRO A 175 -34.84 -47.61 -23.39
CA PRO A 175 -33.70 -48.46 -23.66
C PRO A 175 -33.40 -48.56 -25.16
N PHE A 176 -32.13 -48.56 -25.55
CA PHE A 176 -31.51 -49.43 -26.57
C PHE A 176 -30.08 -48.93 -26.85
N SER A 177 -29.13 -49.84 -26.68
CA SER A 177 -27.71 -49.70 -27.05
C SER A 177 -27.53 -50.06 -28.52
N TYR A 178 -26.70 -49.34 -29.28
CA TYR A 178 -25.52 -49.87 -30.00
C TYR A 178 -24.88 -48.85 -30.98
N THR A 179 -23.53 -48.87 -30.95
CA THR A 179 -22.51 -48.69 -32.02
C THR A 179 -22.28 -47.34 -32.72
N SER A 180 -21.12 -46.77 -32.35
CA SER A 180 -20.07 -46.14 -33.17
C SER A 180 -20.36 -45.81 -34.64
N TYR A 181 -20.31 -44.51 -34.96
CA TYR A 181 -19.60 -43.99 -36.11
C TYR A 181 -18.94 -42.67 -35.71
N ALA A 182 -17.61 -42.67 -35.67
CA ALA A 182 -16.83 -41.44 -35.68
C ALA A 182 -16.53 -41.12 -37.15
N PRO A 183 -16.84 -39.92 -37.66
CA PRO A 183 -16.14 -39.39 -38.81
C PRO A 183 -14.95 -38.55 -38.33
N ASP A 184 -13.77 -38.98 -38.74
CA ASP A 184 -12.59 -38.13 -38.85
C ASP A 184 -12.93 -36.81 -39.53
N ARG A 185 -12.57 -35.68 -38.91
CA ARG A 185 -12.12 -34.46 -39.61
C ARG A 185 -11.43 -33.54 -38.61
N ARG A 186 -10.12 -33.72 -38.45
CA ARG A 186 -9.21 -32.64 -38.04
C ARG A 186 -8.84 -31.82 -39.27
N THR A 187 -8.56 -30.53 -39.05
CA THR A 187 -7.71 -29.60 -39.84
C THR A 187 -8.36 -28.46 -40.63
N HIS A 188 -9.68 -28.18 -40.54
CA HIS A 188 -10.24 -26.91 -41.06
C HIS A 188 -10.83 -26.01 -39.98
N ASP A 189 -11.12 -26.54 -38.78
CA ASP A 189 -11.71 -25.77 -37.70
C ASP A 189 -10.70 -24.81 -37.05
N ASP A 190 -9.43 -25.19 -36.91
CA ASP A 190 -8.41 -24.37 -36.23
C ASP A 190 -8.12 -23.04 -36.95
N ASP A 191 -8.28 -22.98 -38.27
CA ASP A 191 -8.08 -21.75 -39.05
C ASP A 191 -9.28 -20.78 -38.92
N VAL A 192 -10.50 -21.32 -38.78
CA VAL A 192 -11.73 -20.55 -38.53
C VAL A 192 -11.81 -20.10 -37.06
N ILE A 193 -11.36 -20.95 -36.12
CA ILE A 193 -11.27 -20.67 -34.67
C ILE A 193 -10.33 -19.50 -34.37
N ASN A 194 -9.29 -19.28 -35.19
CA ASN A 194 -8.29 -18.22 -35.00
C ASN A 194 -8.51 -16.98 -35.89
N MET A 195 -9.61 -16.91 -36.65
CA MET A 195 -9.91 -15.78 -37.51
C MET A 195 -10.55 -14.65 -36.70
N ASP A 196 -9.74 -13.69 -36.25
CA ASP A 196 -10.28 -12.45 -35.69
C ASP A 196 -11.12 -11.74 -36.78
N PRO A 197 -12.31 -11.20 -36.45
CA PRO A 197 -13.08 -10.41 -37.41
C PRO A 197 -12.23 -9.23 -37.87
N VAL A 198 -11.89 -9.20 -39.17
CA VAL A 198 -11.05 -8.14 -39.74
C VAL A 198 -11.90 -6.89 -39.92
N VAL A 199 -12.16 -6.18 -38.82
CA VAL A 199 -12.57 -4.78 -38.89
C VAL A 199 -11.34 -4.01 -39.40
N LYS A 200 -11.41 -3.47 -40.62
CA LYS A 200 -10.33 -2.60 -41.13
C LYS A 200 -9.98 -1.59 -40.02
N PRO A 201 -8.75 -1.59 -39.48
CA PRO A 201 -8.40 -0.69 -38.40
C PRO A 201 -8.60 0.73 -38.91
N ARG A 202 -9.55 1.46 -38.30
CA ARG A 202 -9.61 2.90 -38.51
C ARG A 202 -8.26 3.45 -38.01
N PRO A 203 -7.46 4.12 -38.86
CA PRO A 203 -6.20 4.68 -38.42
C PRO A 203 -6.48 5.63 -37.26
N ARG A 204 -5.97 5.32 -36.07
CA ARG A 204 -6.08 6.21 -34.91
C ARG A 204 -5.21 7.43 -35.18
N MET A 205 -5.80 8.61 -35.07
CA MET A 205 -5.04 9.85 -35.10
C MET A 205 -4.34 10.05 -33.75
N ILE A 206 -3.19 9.40 -33.56
CA ILE A 206 -2.41 9.49 -32.32
C ILE A 206 -1.80 10.90 -32.16
N ALA A 207 -1.59 11.61 -33.27
CA ALA A 207 -1.17 13.01 -33.30
C ALA A 207 -1.95 13.79 -34.36
N LEU A 208 -2.44 14.98 -33.99
CA LEU A 208 -2.99 15.96 -34.92
C LEU A 208 -1.84 16.65 -35.66
N THR A 209 -1.81 16.56 -36.99
CA THR A 209 -0.95 17.37 -37.87
C THR A 209 -1.83 18.15 -38.85
N GLU A 210 -1.38 19.35 -39.23
CA GLU A 210 -2.12 20.24 -40.15
C GLU A 210 -2.40 19.57 -41.51
N GLU A 211 -1.41 18.89 -42.09
CA GLU A 211 -1.55 18.16 -43.35
C GLU A 211 -2.64 17.06 -43.29
N LEU A 212 -2.74 16.36 -42.15
CA LEU A 212 -3.70 15.28 -41.98
C LEU A 212 -5.13 15.82 -41.85
N LEU A 213 -5.29 16.95 -41.15
CA LEU A 213 -6.57 17.65 -40.99
C LEU A 213 -7.06 18.24 -42.31
N LEU A 214 -6.19 18.93 -43.06
CA LEU A 214 -6.53 19.48 -44.38
C LEU A 214 -6.91 18.36 -45.36
N ARG A 215 -6.16 17.24 -45.36
CA ARG A 215 -6.42 16.08 -46.23
C ARG A 215 -7.74 15.38 -45.91
N HIS A 216 -8.07 15.17 -44.64
CA HIS A 216 -9.29 14.46 -44.24
C HIS A 216 -10.54 15.34 -44.29
N CYS A 217 -10.43 16.63 -43.99
CA CYS A 217 -11.55 17.57 -44.04
C CYS A 217 -11.80 18.15 -45.44
N ARG A 218 -10.90 17.91 -46.41
CA ARG A 218 -10.99 18.41 -47.80
C ARG A 218 -11.17 19.93 -47.88
N VAL A 219 -10.38 20.66 -47.09
CA VAL A 219 -10.40 22.14 -47.03
C VAL A 219 -9.01 22.68 -47.28
N GLU A 220 -8.94 23.86 -47.88
CA GLU A 220 -7.67 24.55 -48.20
C GLU A 220 -7.08 25.28 -46.99
N ALA A 221 -7.91 25.59 -45.99
CA ALA A 221 -7.50 26.25 -44.75
C ALA A 221 -8.27 25.71 -43.54
N LEU A 222 -7.58 25.52 -42.41
CA LEU A 222 -8.16 25.01 -41.15
C LEU A 222 -9.27 25.90 -40.58
N GLN A 223 -9.28 27.18 -40.95
CA GLN A 223 -10.26 28.18 -40.51
C GLN A 223 -11.68 27.90 -41.05
N GLN A 224 -11.82 27.05 -42.08
CA GLN A 224 -13.10 26.68 -42.67
C GLN A 224 -13.81 25.53 -41.93
N ILE A 225 -13.12 24.86 -41.00
CA ILE A 225 -13.65 23.70 -40.27
C ILE A 225 -14.62 24.17 -39.18
N THR A 226 -15.88 23.76 -39.29
CA THR A 226 -16.94 24.12 -38.33
C THR A 226 -17.35 22.95 -37.43
N VAL A 227 -17.14 21.70 -37.87
CA VAL A 227 -17.43 20.49 -37.10
C VAL A 227 -16.21 19.56 -37.16
N LEU A 228 -15.74 19.13 -35.99
CA LEU A 228 -14.60 18.23 -35.87
C LEU A 228 -14.94 17.09 -34.90
N ASN A 229 -14.79 15.85 -35.38
CA ASN A 229 -14.99 14.64 -34.59
C ASN A 229 -13.69 13.83 -34.50
N LEU A 230 -13.10 13.82 -33.31
CA LEU A 230 -11.87 13.12 -32.94
C LEU A 230 -12.13 12.01 -31.93
N HIS A 231 -13.33 11.43 -31.93
CA HIS A 231 -13.70 10.34 -31.05
C HIS A 231 -12.77 9.12 -31.19
N GLY A 232 -12.34 8.55 -30.06
CA GLY A 232 -11.68 7.23 -30.02
C GLY A 232 -10.25 7.18 -30.57
N ASN A 233 -9.51 8.30 -30.53
CA ASN A 233 -8.18 8.41 -31.14
C ASN A 233 -7.00 8.29 -30.15
N GLY A 234 -7.25 8.21 -28.84
CA GLY A 234 -6.20 8.12 -27.82
C GLY A 234 -5.36 9.39 -27.66
N LEU A 235 -5.95 10.55 -27.96
CA LEU A 235 -5.26 11.84 -27.92
C LEU A 235 -4.97 12.28 -26.48
N ASN A 236 -3.73 12.72 -26.23
CA ASN A 236 -3.29 13.32 -24.95
C ASN A 236 -3.32 14.86 -24.95
N GLY A 237 -3.47 15.47 -26.13
CA GLY A 237 -3.57 16.92 -26.30
C GLY A 237 -4.09 17.26 -27.69
N LEU A 238 -4.61 18.47 -27.87
CA LEU A 238 -5.32 18.90 -29.07
C LEU A 238 -4.51 19.96 -29.84
N LYS A 239 -3.33 19.56 -30.35
CA LYS A 239 -2.46 20.46 -31.12
C LYS A 239 -3.16 20.97 -32.39
N PHE A 240 -2.87 22.21 -32.78
CA PHE A 240 -3.40 22.90 -33.98
C PHE A 240 -4.90 23.26 -33.95
N ILE A 241 -5.62 22.92 -32.88
CA ILE A 241 -7.02 23.36 -32.67
C ILE A 241 -7.12 24.90 -32.59
N ASN A 242 -6.10 25.58 -32.05
CA ASN A 242 -6.03 27.04 -31.99
C ASN A 242 -6.21 27.75 -33.35
N SER A 243 -5.86 27.09 -34.47
CA SER A 243 -5.98 27.66 -35.82
C SER A 243 -7.39 27.56 -36.40
N MET A 244 -8.28 26.76 -35.80
CA MET A 244 -9.66 26.52 -36.26
C MET A 244 -10.64 27.51 -35.61
N THR A 245 -10.52 28.79 -35.97
CA THR A 245 -11.28 29.87 -35.32
C THR A 245 -12.79 29.82 -35.57
N ALA A 246 -13.27 29.10 -36.59
CA ALA A 246 -14.70 28.97 -36.92
C ALA A 246 -15.36 27.71 -36.33
N LEU A 247 -14.66 26.92 -35.51
CA LEU A 247 -15.16 25.65 -35.01
C LEU A 247 -16.37 25.85 -34.06
N LYS A 248 -17.49 25.20 -34.39
CA LYS A 248 -18.74 25.25 -33.62
C LYS A 248 -19.00 23.96 -32.85
N ARG A 249 -18.62 22.81 -33.40
CA ARG A 249 -18.86 21.50 -32.78
C ARG A 249 -17.58 20.68 -32.71
N LEU A 250 -17.20 20.28 -31.50
CA LEU A 250 -16.03 19.48 -31.22
C LEU A 250 -16.42 18.22 -30.43
N ILE A 251 -16.08 17.04 -30.95
CA ILE A 251 -16.27 15.76 -30.28
C ILE A 251 -14.89 15.15 -30.05
N VAL A 252 -14.48 15.05 -28.79
CA VAL A 252 -13.19 14.49 -28.36
C VAL A 252 -13.38 13.35 -27.35
N SER A 253 -14.52 12.67 -27.43
CA SER A 253 -14.84 11.57 -26.51
C SER A 253 -13.95 10.34 -26.71
N PHE A 254 -13.75 9.55 -25.66
CA PHE A 254 -12.88 8.35 -25.67
C PHE A 254 -11.43 8.65 -26.09
N ASN A 255 -10.83 9.67 -25.47
CA ASN A 255 -9.42 10.00 -25.60
C ASN A 255 -8.72 9.93 -24.22
N GLU A 256 -7.48 10.41 -24.13
CA GLU A 256 -6.68 10.39 -22.92
C GLU A 256 -6.37 11.80 -22.39
N LEU A 257 -7.23 12.77 -22.71
CA LEU A 257 -7.04 14.17 -22.34
C LEU A 257 -7.12 14.34 -20.81
N THR A 258 -6.11 15.00 -20.24
CA THR A 258 -6.07 15.33 -18.79
C THR A 258 -6.51 16.76 -18.51
N ARG A 259 -6.37 17.65 -19.51
CA ARG A 259 -6.75 19.07 -19.50
C ARG A 259 -7.21 19.50 -20.90
N LEU A 260 -7.90 20.63 -20.98
CA LEU A 260 -8.48 21.20 -22.21
C LEU A 260 -7.92 22.59 -22.55
N GLU A 261 -6.64 22.87 -22.26
CA GLU A 261 -6.05 24.22 -22.45
C GLU A 261 -6.09 24.68 -23.91
N ASP A 262 -6.01 23.74 -24.86
CA ASP A 262 -6.02 24.00 -26.30
C ASP A 262 -7.36 24.56 -26.84
N VAL A 263 -8.47 24.43 -26.11
CA VAL A 263 -9.77 24.99 -26.55
C VAL A 263 -10.08 26.35 -25.93
N ASN A 264 -9.20 26.87 -25.08
CA ASN A 264 -9.44 28.11 -24.34
C ASN A 264 -9.68 29.33 -25.23
N HIS A 265 -9.18 29.34 -26.48
CA HIS A 265 -9.32 30.47 -27.40
C HIS A 265 -10.55 30.37 -28.32
N MET A 266 -11.38 29.32 -28.18
CA MET A 266 -12.49 29.02 -29.09
C MET A 266 -13.78 29.76 -28.74
N LEU A 267 -13.90 31.02 -29.16
CA LEU A 267 -15.05 31.89 -28.85
C LEU A 267 -16.37 31.43 -29.49
N PHE A 268 -16.32 30.66 -30.59
CA PHE A 268 -17.50 30.25 -31.37
C PHE A 268 -17.96 28.81 -31.12
N LEU A 269 -17.32 28.11 -30.18
CA LEU A 269 -17.67 26.72 -29.89
C LEU A 269 -19.02 26.65 -29.16
N GLU A 270 -19.97 25.94 -29.75
CA GLU A 270 -21.35 25.79 -29.28
C GLU A 270 -21.58 24.40 -28.65
N HIS A 271 -20.88 23.37 -29.14
CA HIS A 271 -21.04 21.98 -28.70
C HIS A 271 -19.68 21.30 -28.46
N LEU A 272 -19.49 20.80 -27.25
CA LEU A 272 -18.30 20.05 -26.84
C LEU A 272 -18.69 18.74 -26.15
N ASP A 273 -18.31 17.62 -26.77
CA ASP A 273 -18.32 16.30 -26.12
C ASP A 273 -16.89 15.91 -25.74
N ALA A 274 -16.58 15.98 -24.44
CA ALA A 274 -15.32 15.57 -23.85
C ALA A 274 -15.48 14.36 -22.90
N SER A 275 -16.51 13.54 -23.14
CA SER A 275 -16.79 12.36 -22.33
C SER A 275 -15.71 11.28 -22.44
N PHE A 276 -15.58 10.41 -21.44
CA PHE A 276 -14.61 9.30 -21.41
C PHE A 276 -13.16 9.76 -21.64
N ASN A 277 -12.70 10.73 -20.85
CA ASN A 277 -11.32 11.21 -20.82
C ASN A 277 -10.75 11.09 -19.39
N LYS A 278 -9.60 11.72 -19.12
CA LYS A 278 -8.94 11.77 -17.81
C LYS A 278 -8.94 13.19 -17.24
N LEU A 279 -9.95 14.00 -17.57
CA LEU A 279 -9.97 15.41 -17.22
C LEU A 279 -10.02 15.60 -15.71
N THR A 280 -9.06 16.37 -15.20
CA THR A 280 -8.95 16.72 -13.77
C THR A 280 -9.51 18.11 -13.46
N THR A 281 -9.60 18.97 -14.49
CA THR A 281 -10.13 20.33 -14.37
C THR A 281 -10.73 20.82 -15.70
N LEU A 282 -11.67 21.76 -15.62
CA LEU A 282 -12.30 22.45 -16.75
C LEU A 282 -11.78 23.87 -16.95
N GLU A 283 -10.66 24.26 -16.31
CA GLU A 283 -10.05 25.58 -16.57
C GLU A 283 -9.76 25.84 -18.06
N GLY A 284 -9.51 24.79 -18.84
CA GLY A 284 -9.24 24.87 -20.27
C GLY A 284 -10.39 25.41 -21.12
N VAL A 285 -11.64 25.35 -20.65
CA VAL A 285 -12.82 25.85 -21.41
C VAL A 285 -13.21 27.30 -21.06
N LYS A 286 -12.32 28.07 -20.42
CA LYS A 286 -12.60 29.45 -19.94
C LYS A 286 -12.97 30.45 -21.03
N GLY A 287 -12.45 30.34 -22.24
CA GLY A 287 -12.85 31.23 -23.34
C GLY A 287 -14.00 30.73 -24.21
N CYS A 288 -14.59 29.57 -23.94
CA CYS A 288 -15.71 29.02 -24.71
C CYS A 288 -17.07 29.66 -24.32
N SER A 289 -17.19 30.97 -24.47
CA SER A 289 -18.35 31.74 -23.95
C SER A 289 -19.70 31.43 -24.60
N ARG A 290 -19.72 30.84 -25.80
CA ARG A 290 -20.93 30.46 -26.56
C ARG A 290 -21.34 29.00 -26.40
N LEU A 291 -20.67 28.26 -25.52
CA LEU A 291 -20.93 26.84 -25.35
C LEU A 291 -22.35 26.62 -24.80
N GLY A 292 -23.17 25.90 -25.55
CA GLY A 292 -24.54 25.51 -25.19
C GLY A 292 -24.62 24.06 -24.72
N TYR A 293 -23.79 23.18 -25.29
CA TYR A 293 -23.75 21.76 -24.95
C TYR A 293 -22.36 21.35 -24.46
N LEU A 294 -22.30 20.77 -23.26
CA LEU A 294 -21.07 20.23 -22.68
C LEU A 294 -21.32 18.84 -22.08
N ASP A 295 -20.66 17.82 -22.63
CA ASP A 295 -20.58 16.49 -22.01
C ASP A 295 -19.17 16.29 -21.44
N VAL A 296 -19.07 16.18 -20.11
CA VAL A 296 -17.83 15.87 -19.38
C VAL A 296 -17.98 14.58 -18.57
N SER A 297 -18.92 13.72 -18.95
CA SER A 297 -19.16 12.45 -18.25
C SER A 297 -17.96 11.51 -18.35
N TRP A 298 -17.78 10.63 -17.37
CA TRP A 298 -16.66 9.66 -17.33
C TRP A 298 -15.28 10.33 -17.35
N ASN A 299 -15.05 11.27 -16.44
CA ASN A 299 -13.76 11.97 -16.24
C ASN A 299 -13.29 11.87 -14.77
N GLN A 300 -12.29 12.65 -14.37
CA GLN A 300 -11.67 12.66 -13.03
C GLN A 300 -11.90 13.99 -12.29
N LEU A 301 -13.03 14.65 -12.55
CA LEU A 301 -13.37 15.93 -11.90
C LEU A 301 -13.81 15.70 -10.45
N GLN A 302 -13.13 16.37 -9.52
CA GLN A 302 -13.36 16.21 -8.08
C GLN A 302 -13.97 17.46 -7.44
N TYR A 303 -13.45 18.64 -7.78
CA TYR A 303 -13.72 19.88 -7.04
C TYR A 303 -15.00 20.61 -7.53
N THR A 304 -16.16 20.16 -7.05
CA THR A 304 -17.48 20.69 -7.45
C THR A 304 -17.56 22.22 -7.40
N ARG A 305 -17.01 22.87 -6.37
CA ARG A 305 -17.11 24.33 -6.22
C ARG A 305 -16.31 25.11 -7.26
N GLU A 306 -15.10 24.63 -7.56
CA GLU A 306 -14.15 25.29 -8.46
C GLU A 306 -14.64 25.16 -9.89
N GLU A 307 -15.01 23.94 -10.28
CA GLU A 307 -15.52 23.63 -11.63
C GLU A 307 -16.85 24.34 -11.90
N LEU A 308 -17.84 24.26 -11.01
CA LEU A 308 -19.09 25.02 -11.18
C LEU A 308 -18.88 26.53 -11.09
N GLY A 309 -17.88 26.99 -10.33
CA GLY A 309 -17.53 28.40 -10.24
C GLY A 309 -16.92 28.94 -11.53
N MET A 310 -16.07 28.14 -12.17
CA MET A 310 -15.50 28.39 -13.49
C MET A 310 -16.62 28.42 -14.54
N MET A 311 -17.47 27.39 -14.61
CA MET A 311 -18.57 27.33 -15.57
C MET A 311 -19.51 28.52 -15.42
N ARG A 312 -19.87 28.89 -14.19
CA ARG A 312 -20.75 30.05 -13.94
C ARG A 312 -20.16 31.38 -14.44
N LYS A 313 -18.84 31.57 -14.35
CA LYS A 313 -18.18 32.81 -14.76
C LYS A 313 -18.02 32.90 -16.28
N HIS A 314 -17.80 31.77 -16.94
CA HIS A 314 -17.32 31.73 -18.33
C HIS A 314 -18.33 31.13 -19.31
N LEU A 315 -19.14 30.15 -18.91
CA LEU A 315 -20.09 29.41 -19.75
C LEU A 315 -21.53 29.88 -19.51
N ILE A 316 -21.81 31.13 -19.89
CA ILE A 316 -23.07 31.81 -19.57
C ILE A 316 -24.24 31.26 -20.42
N THR A 317 -23.97 30.73 -21.61
CA THR A 317 -24.98 30.21 -22.56
C THR A 317 -25.29 28.72 -22.40
N LEU A 318 -24.73 28.05 -21.39
CA LEU A 318 -24.81 26.60 -21.25
C LEU A 318 -26.24 26.13 -20.94
N THR A 319 -26.81 25.30 -21.82
CA THR A 319 -28.16 24.73 -21.69
C THR A 319 -28.15 23.23 -21.40
N TYR A 320 -27.16 22.49 -21.89
CA TYR A 320 -27.00 21.06 -21.63
C TYR A 320 -25.64 20.78 -20.96
N LEU A 321 -25.68 20.07 -19.83
CA LEU A 321 -24.50 19.61 -19.11
C LEU A 321 -24.64 18.14 -18.70
N ASP A 322 -23.64 17.32 -19.01
CA ASP A 322 -23.51 15.96 -18.45
C ASP A 322 -22.24 15.87 -17.61
N THR A 323 -22.41 15.58 -16.32
CA THR A 323 -21.34 15.47 -15.32
C THR A 323 -21.21 14.06 -14.75
N ARG A 324 -22.01 13.09 -15.23
CA ARG A 324 -22.09 11.75 -14.66
C ARG A 324 -20.75 11.03 -14.66
N HIS A 325 -20.58 10.09 -13.75
CA HIS A 325 -19.39 9.24 -13.68
C HIS A 325 -18.07 10.03 -13.50
N ASN A 326 -18.11 11.06 -12.65
CA ASN A 326 -16.94 11.78 -12.15
C ASN A 326 -16.88 11.64 -10.61
N PRO A 327 -15.67 11.62 -10.01
CA PRO A 327 -15.47 11.52 -8.57
C PRO A 327 -15.74 12.85 -7.83
N TRP A 328 -16.92 13.44 -8.02
CA TRP A 328 -17.29 14.73 -7.43
C TRP A 328 -17.32 14.68 -5.90
N GLN A 329 -16.83 15.76 -5.27
CA GLN A 329 -17.05 15.99 -3.84
C GLN A 329 -18.53 16.27 -3.59
N LYS A 330 -19.13 15.52 -2.64
CA LYS A 330 -20.54 15.66 -2.24
C LYS A 330 -21.54 15.49 -3.41
N THR A 331 -21.41 14.38 -4.14
CA THR A 331 -22.27 14.00 -5.28
C THR A 331 -23.77 14.14 -5.03
N GLU A 332 -24.26 13.84 -3.83
CA GLU A 332 -25.68 13.93 -3.46
C GLU A 332 -26.26 15.35 -3.67
N THR A 333 -25.44 16.36 -3.46
CA THR A 333 -25.83 17.77 -3.54
C THR A 333 -25.42 18.43 -4.86
N LEU A 334 -24.70 17.71 -5.73
CA LEU A 334 -24.14 18.22 -6.99
C LEU A 334 -25.23 18.80 -7.91
N ARG A 335 -26.33 18.05 -8.11
CA ARG A 335 -27.44 18.48 -8.98
C ARG A 335 -28.00 19.83 -8.52
N MET A 336 -28.38 19.93 -7.26
CA MET A 336 -28.94 21.17 -6.69
C MET A 336 -27.95 22.33 -6.74
N ARG A 337 -26.64 22.06 -6.59
CA ARG A 337 -25.60 23.10 -6.70
C ARG A 337 -25.36 23.58 -8.12
N ALA A 338 -25.35 22.66 -9.08
CA ALA A 338 -25.20 22.96 -10.49
C ALA A 338 -26.34 23.88 -10.93
N LEU A 339 -27.58 23.52 -10.60
CA LEU A 339 -28.78 24.33 -10.90
C LEU A 339 -28.75 25.70 -10.20
N GLY A 340 -28.35 25.76 -8.92
CA GLY A 340 -28.30 27.01 -8.17
C GLY A 340 -27.25 28.00 -8.67
N ARG A 341 -26.22 27.52 -9.39
CA ARG A 341 -25.15 28.35 -9.97
C ARG A 341 -25.32 28.61 -11.47
N LEU A 342 -25.81 27.64 -12.23
CA LEU A 342 -25.98 27.66 -13.67
C LEU A 342 -27.47 27.85 -14.01
N LYS A 343 -27.91 29.10 -14.05
CA LYS A 343 -29.34 29.45 -14.14
C LYS A 343 -29.98 29.16 -15.50
N ASN A 344 -29.19 29.00 -16.55
CA ASN A 344 -29.66 28.83 -17.93
C ASN A 344 -29.72 27.34 -18.36
N LEU A 345 -29.52 26.41 -17.42
CA LEU A 345 -29.43 24.99 -17.71
C LEU A 345 -30.82 24.37 -17.89
N GLU A 346 -31.06 23.77 -19.06
CA GLU A 346 -32.30 23.09 -19.42
C GLU A 346 -32.22 21.58 -19.17
N PHE A 347 -31.04 20.98 -19.38
CA PHE A 347 -30.78 19.57 -19.19
C PHE A 347 -29.52 19.33 -18.38
N LEU A 348 -29.62 18.51 -17.34
CA LEU A 348 -28.49 18.07 -16.51
C LEU A 348 -28.49 16.56 -16.36
N ASP A 349 -27.37 15.92 -16.71
CA ASP A 349 -27.14 14.47 -16.59
C ASP A 349 -28.19 13.63 -17.36
N GLY A 350 -28.67 14.15 -18.48
CA GLY A 350 -29.72 13.53 -19.31
C GLY A 350 -31.15 13.68 -18.76
N LYS A 351 -31.37 14.46 -17.69
CA LYS A 351 -32.70 14.77 -17.16
C LYS A 351 -33.05 16.26 -17.41
N PRO A 352 -34.28 16.58 -17.83
CA PRO A 352 -34.73 17.96 -17.92
C PRO A 352 -34.78 18.60 -16.52
N VAL A 353 -34.51 19.90 -16.46
CA VAL A 353 -34.60 20.70 -15.23
C VAL A 353 -36.03 21.21 -15.08
N THR A 354 -36.63 21.00 -13.91
CA THR A 354 -37.98 21.53 -13.62
C THR A 354 -37.91 22.88 -12.89
N ASP A 355 -38.95 23.70 -13.03
CA ASP A 355 -39.03 25.00 -12.34
C ASP A 355 -38.99 24.86 -10.80
N GLU A 356 -39.55 23.78 -10.27
CA GLU A 356 -39.52 23.45 -8.84
C GLU A 356 -38.10 23.12 -8.33
N GLU A 357 -37.35 22.33 -9.11
CA GLU A 357 -35.94 22.03 -8.83
C GLU A 357 -35.08 23.30 -8.89
N MET A 358 -35.34 24.19 -9.84
CA MET A 358 -34.63 25.46 -9.94
C MET A 358 -34.94 26.39 -8.75
N ALA A 359 -36.21 26.48 -8.34
CA ALA A 359 -36.61 27.30 -7.19
C ALA A 359 -36.02 26.81 -5.86
N THR A 360 -35.94 25.49 -5.67
CA THR A 360 -35.29 24.87 -4.50
C THR A 360 -33.78 25.11 -4.53
N ALA A 361 -33.14 24.95 -5.69
CA ALA A 361 -31.71 25.20 -5.86
C ALA A 361 -31.31 26.67 -5.61
N LEU A 362 -32.12 27.63 -6.06
CA LEU A 362 -31.91 29.06 -5.79
C LEU A 362 -32.06 29.41 -4.31
N ARG A 363 -33.04 28.83 -3.61
CA ARG A 363 -33.18 29.00 -2.15
C ARG A 363 -31.96 28.45 -1.41
N MET A 364 -31.49 27.27 -1.78
CA MET A 364 -30.28 26.66 -1.21
C MET A 364 -29.04 27.53 -1.46
N ALA A 365 -28.90 28.08 -2.67
CA ALA A 365 -27.81 29.00 -3.01
C ALA A 365 -27.88 30.31 -2.22
N ALA A 366 -29.07 30.83 -1.90
CA ALA A 366 -29.22 32.00 -1.05
C ALA A 366 -28.84 31.71 0.42
N ALA A 367 -29.22 30.54 0.94
CA ALA A 367 -28.89 30.10 2.30
C ALA A 367 -27.38 29.82 2.51
N SER A 368 -26.64 29.54 1.43
CA SER A 368 -25.17 29.29 1.47
C SER A 368 -24.30 30.49 1.90
N ARG A 369 -24.91 31.66 2.15
CA ARG A 369 -24.23 32.87 2.65
C ARG A 369 -24.65 33.15 4.08
N ILE A 370 -23.67 33.34 4.96
CA ILE A 370 -23.92 33.72 6.35
C ILE A 370 -24.47 35.17 6.38
N SER A 371 -25.76 35.31 6.65
CA SER A 371 -26.44 36.59 6.86
C SER A 371 -26.68 36.82 8.36
N SER A 372 -26.87 38.09 8.76
CA SER A 372 -27.24 38.42 10.14
C SER A 372 -28.51 37.70 10.61
N PHE A 373 -29.46 37.48 9.69
CA PHE A 373 -30.68 36.72 9.96
C PHE A 373 -30.38 35.23 10.23
N ALA A 374 -29.50 34.62 9.44
CA ALA A 374 -29.08 33.23 9.67
C ALA A 374 -28.40 33.09 11.04
N ILE A 375 -27.49 34.00 11.40
CA ILE A 375 -26.86 34.00 12.73
C ILE A 375 -27.92 34.14 13.84
N LEU A 376 -28.87 35.08 13.74
CA LEU A 376 -29.92 35.24 14.75
C LEU A 376 -30.80 33.98 14.94
N ALA A 377 -31.05 33.22 13.88
CA ALA A 377 -31.82 31.98 13.96
C ALA A 377 -31.01 30.83 14.60
N HIS A 378 -29.70 30.80 14.33
CA HIS A 378 -28.80 29.68 14.59
C HIS A 378 -27.77 29.93 15.70
N ALA A 379 -27.89 31.05 16.42
CA ALA A 379 -27.02 31.41 17.53
C ALA A 379 -27.73 31.36 18.88
N ARG A 380 -26.93 31.21 19.94
CA ARG A 380 -27.37 31.28 21.34
C ARG A 380 -26.36 32.07 22.19
N THR A 381 -26.78 32.45 23.40
CA THR A 381 -26.06 33.35 24.32
C THR A 381 -25.67 32.68 25.65
N ASP A 382 -25.80 31.36 25.72
CA ASP A 382 -25.52 30.56 26.93
C ASP A 382 -24.06 30.66 27.38
N GLN A 383 -23.84 30.71 28.69
CA GLN A 383 -22.49 30.89 29.27
C GLN A 383 -21.89 29.58 29.81
N VAL A 384 -22.71 28.53 29.97
CA VAL A 384 -22.32 27.28 30.61
C VAL A 384 -22.40 26.14 29.59
N LYS A 385 -21.34 25.33 29.51
CA LYS A 385 -21.33 24.10 28.70
C LYS A 385 -22.35 23.11 29.28
N PRO A 386 -23.28 22.56 28.48
CA PRO A 386 -24.24 21.56 28.94
C PRO A 386 -23.53 20.35 29.55
N ARG A 387 -24.05 19.85 30.67
CA ARG A 387 -23.58 18.61 31.30
C ARG A 387 -24.21 17.39 30.64
N ALA A 388 -23.94 17.20 29.35
CA ALA A 388 -24.46 16.09 28.57
C ALA A 388 -23.30 15.22 28.05
N LEU A 389 -23.41 13.91 28.21
CA LEU A 389 -22.52 12.94 27.58
C LEU A 389 -23.08 12.62 26.19
N SER A 390 -22.66 13.38 25.19
CA SER A 390 -23.07 13.20 23.80
C SER A 390 -21.87 13.34 22.88
N LEU A 391 -21.88 12.61 21.77
CA LEU A 391 -20.91 12.75 20.68
C LEU A 391 -21.19 13.99 19.81
N ARG A 392 -22.34 14.64 19.99
CA ARG A 392 -22.67 15.89 19.29
C ARG A 392 -21.83 17.05 19.81
N SER A 393 -21.58 18.03 18.94
CA SER A 393 -20.93 19.27 19.35
C SER A 393 -21.77 20.00 20.40
N THR A 394 -21.10 20.72 21.28
CA THR A 394 -21.71 21.59 22.28
C THR A 394 -22.65 22.60 21.63
N ALA A 395 -22.29 23.12 20.46
CA ALA A 395 -23.13 24.05 19.72
C ALA A 395 -24.45 23.41 19.24
N GLU A 396 -24.44 22.16 18.77
CA GLU A 396 -25.66 21.40 18.45
C GLU A 396 -26.55 21.17 19.66
N ILE A 397 -25.95 20.76 20.79
CA ILE A 397 -26.69 20.49 22.02
C ILE A 397 -27.35 21.76 22.55
N ILE A 398 -26.59 22.87 22.60
CA ILE A 398 -27.11 24.17 23.04
C ILE A 398 -28.23 24.65 22.13
N LEU A 399 -28.07 24.53 20.79
CA LEU A 399 -29.10 24.98 19.86
C LEU A 399 -30.41 24.20 20.03
N ALA A 400 -30.31 22.88 20.27
CA ALA A 400 -31.46 21.98 20.43
C ALA A 400 -32.16 22.11 21.80
N SER A 401 -31.42 22.41 22.86
CA SER A 401 -31.94 22.43 24.24
C SER A 401 -32.22 23.81 24.82
N SER A 402 -31.51 24.85 24.38
CA SER A 402 -31.62 26.21 24.94
C SER A 402 -32.52 27.13 24.12
N HIS A 403 -33.31 27.94 24.83
CA HIS A 403 -34.16 28.99 24.27
C HIS A 403 -33.51 30.39 24.31
N ASN A 404 -32.26 30.51 24.78
CA ASN A 404 -31.56 31.79 24.97
C ASN A 404 -31.07 32.40 23.65
N LYS A 405 -32.01 32.96 22.88
CA LYS A 405 -31.73 33.61 21.58
C LYS A 405 -31.16 35.03 21.77
N PRO A 406 -30.24 35.46 20.89
CA PRO A 406 -29.86 36.88 20.82
C PRO A 406 -31.09 37.74 20.50
N ALA A 407 -31.22 38.89 21.17
CA ALA A 407 -32.37 39.77 21.03
C ALA A 407 -32.54 40.24 19.57
N ARG A 408 -33.79 40.27 19.07
CA ARG A 408 -34.10 40.86 17.76
C ARG A 408 -33.86 42.37 17.83
N PRO A 409 -33.21 42.98 16.83
CA PRO A 409 -32.97 44.41 16.82
C PRO A 409 -34.31 45.12 16.66
N LEU A 410 -34.83 45.73 17.73
CA LEU A 410 -35.94 46.69 17.66
C LEU A 410 -35.42 48.13 17.57
N ASP A 411 -34.19 48.38 18.01
CA ASP A 411 -33.46 49.65 17.90
C ASP A 411 -31.98 49.36 17.61
N ASP A 412 -31.23 50.40 17.22
CA ASP A 412 -29.86 50.50 16.67
C ASP A 412 -28.70 49.80 17.45
N ASP A 413 -28.99 48.83 18.31
CA ASP A 413 -28.03 48.11 19.15
C ASP A 413 -27.29 47.03 18.34
N SER A 414 -26.25 47.46 17.63
CA SER A 414 -25.27 46.60 16.95
C SER A 414 -24.47 45.68 17.90
N GLN A 415 -24.78 45.65 19.20
CA GLN A 415 -24.02 44.93 20.23
C GLN A 415 -24.45 43.48 20.45
N TRP A 416 -25.55 43.01 19.84
CA TRP A 416 -26.05 41.65 20.07
C TRP A 416 -25.05 40.56 19.63
N PHE A 417 -24.23 40.82 18.60
CA PHE A 417 -23.18 39.92 18.12
C PHE A 417 -22.16 39.57 19.21
N VAL A 418 -21.87 40.53 20.10
CA VAL A 418 -20.90 40.35 21.19
C VAL A 418 -21.44 39.38 22.24
N LYS A 419 -22.77 39.28 22.41
CA LYS A 419 -23.40 38.38 23.39
C LYS A 419 -23.47 36.93 22.92
N VAL A 420 -23.21 36.66 21.64
CA VAL A 420 -23.29 35.32 21.06
C VAL A 420 -22.10 34.48 21.52
N THR A 421 -22.41 33.31 22.07
CA THR A 421 -21.42 32.36 22.61
C THR A 421 -21.44 31.02 21.87
N ALA A 422 -22.57 30.64 21.27
CA ALA A 422 -22.73 29.40 20.51
C ALA A 422 -23.33 29.67 19.13
N VAL A 423 -22.77 29.08 18.08
CA VAL A 423 -23.32 29.12 16.71
C VAL A 423 -23.29 27.73 16.11
N ASN A 424 -24.43 27.27 15.59
CA ASN A 424 -24.51 26.05 14.77
C ASN A 424 -25.13 26.37 13.42
N LEU A 425 -24.30 26.31 12.37
CA LEU A 425 -24.69 26.48 10.99
C LEU A 425 -24.37 25.21 10.18
N ASP A 426 -24.73 24.06 10.73
CA ASP A 426 -24.57 22.76 10.07
C ASP A 426 -25.52 22.61 8.89
N ASN A 427 -25.08 21.89 7.85
CA ASN A 427 -25.87 21.58 6.65
C ASN A 427 -26.43 22.82 5.92
N GLN A 428 -25.76 23.97 5.99
CA GLN A 428 -26.18 25.22 5.33
C GLN A 428 -25.53 25.41 3.95
N HIS A 429 -24.76 24.43 3.47
CA HIS A 429 -24.02 24.47 2.21
C HIS A 429 -23.09 25.68 2.08
N LEU A 430 -22.49 26.11 3.19
CA LEU A 430 -21.65 27.31 3.25
C LEU A 430 -20.35 27.09 2.49
N GLY A 431 -20.01 28.01 1.58
CA GLY A 431 -18.70 28.02 0.92
C GLY A 431 -17.68 28.91 1.63
N LYS A 432 -18.10 29.95 2.33
CA LYS A 432 -17.17 30.88 2.98
C LYS A 432 -17.74 31.30 4.33
N LEU A 433 -16.89 31.22 5.34
CA LEU A 433 -17.16 31.79 6.65
C LEU A 433 -16.88 33.30 6.57
N SER A 434 -17.96 34.08 6.54
CA SER A 434 -17.91 35.54 6.52
C SER A 434 -18.87 36.08 7.59
N ASN A 435 -18.65 37.32 8.04
CA ASN A 435 -19.45 37.96 9.09
C ASN A 435 -19.31 37.34 10.51
N LEU A 436 -18.32 36.47 10.73
CA LEU A 436 -18.00 35.93 12.07
C LEU A 436 -17.08 36.84 12.88
N GLU A 437 -16.43 37.81 12.24
CA GLU A 437 -15.46 38.75 12.86
C GLU A 437 -16.04 39.53 14.06
N LYS A 438 -17.36 39.71 14.12
CA LYS A 438 -18.04 40.44 15.20
C LYS A 438 -18.31 39.58 16.45
N LEU A 439 -18.12 38.27 16.38
CA LEU A 439 -18.49 37.31 17.43
C LEU A 439 -17.32 37.05 18.41
N VAL A 440 -16.86 38.09 19.09
CA VAL A 440 -15.64 38.05 19.92
C VAL A 440 -15.74 37.08 21.13
N HIS A 441 -16.94 36.84 21.63
CA HIS A 441 -17.21 35.91 22.74
C HIS A 441 -17.71 34.53 22.30
N LEU A 442 -17.56 34.19 21.01
CA LEU A 442 -17.89 32.85 20.51
C LEU A 442 -16.98 31.82 21.20
N ARG A 443 -17.60 30.79 21.80
CA ARG A 443 -16.93 29.70 22.53
C ARG A 443 -17.15 28.35 21.85
N TRP A 444 -18.34 28.10 21.31
CA TRP A 444 -18.69 26.84 20.67
C TRP A 444 -19.25 27.07 19.28
N ALA A 445 -18.64 26.47 18.26
CA ALA A 445 -19.06 26.65 16.89
C ALA A 445 -19.11 25.32 16.13
N SER A 446 -20.19 25.12 15.38
CA SER A 446 -20.35 23.96 14.49
C SER A 446 -20.73 24.42 13.09
N PHE A 447 -20.00 23.91 12.11
CA PHE A 447 -20.24 24.11 10.66
C PHE A 447 -20.09 22.78 9.91
N ASN A 448 -20.58 21.70 10.49
CA ASN A 448 -20.52 20.36 9.93
C ASN A 448 -21.31 20.28 8.61
N ASN A 449 -20.84 19.42 7.70
CA ASN A 449 -21.49 19.12 6.43
C ASN A 449 -21.70 20.34 5.51
N ASN A 450 -20.78 21.30 5.53
CA ASN A 450 -20.74 22.46 4.64
C ASN A 450 -19.68 22.32 3.52
N ASP A 451 -19.48 23.33 2.68
CA ASP A 451 -18.59 23.26 1.50
C ASP A 451 -17.37 24.15 1.66
N LEU A 452 -16.87 24.21 2.89
CA LEU A 452 -15.72 25.00 3.26
C LEU A 452 -14.46 24.34 2.69
N THR A 453 -13.65 25.12 1.98
CA THR A 453 -12.36 24.67 1.44
C THR A 453 -11.18 25.15 2.28
N LYS A 454 -11.42 26.11 3.17
CA LYS A 454 -10.44 26.73 4.06
C LYS A 454 -11.09 27.04 5.40
N ILE A 455 -10.28 27.03 6.44
CA ILE A 455 -10.67 27.53 7.76
C ILE A 455 -10.32 29.02 7.78
N GLU A 456 -11.34 29.88 7.72
CA GLU A 456 -11.19 31.35 7.70
C GLU A 456 -12.29 32.01 8.54
N GLY A 457 -12.11 33.29 8.88
CA GLY A 457 -13.13 34.08 9.58
C GLY A 457 -13.15 33.95 11.11
N PHE A 458 -12.20 33.23 11.71
CA PHE A 458 -12.08 33.07 13.17
C PHE A 458 -11.07 34.01 13.83
N GLU A 459 -10.50 34.96 13.08
CA GLU A 459 -9.40 35.83 13.53
C GLU A 459 -9.74 36.69 14.76
N SER A 460 -11.02 37.04 14.93
CA SER A 460 -11.51 37.84 16.06
C SER A 460 -12.15 37.01 17.18
N CYS A 461 -12.30 35.69 16.99
CA CYS A 461 -12.97 34.78 17.93
C CYS A 461 -11.98 34.22 18.98
N SER A 462 -11.35 35.08 19.76
CA SER A 462 -10.28 34.70 20.70
C SER A 462 -10.74 33.80 21.86
N SER A 463 -12.05 33.68 22.08
CA SER A 463 -12.65 32.87 23.15
C SER A 463 -13.07 31.46 22.70
N LEU A 464 -12.78 31.07 21.46
CA LEU A 464 -13.23 29.80 20.90
C LEU A 464 -12.60 28.61 21.63
N GLU A 465 -13.44 27.72 22.16
CA GLU A 465 -13.06 26.52 22.92
C GLU A 465 -13.31 25.24 22.12
N GLU A 466 -14.37 25.21 21.30
CA GLU A 466 -14.78 24.04 20.53
C GLU A 466 -15.17 24.44 19.11
N LEU A 467 -14.60 23.74 18.13
CA LEU A 467 -14.89 23.94 16.72
C LEU A 467 -15.10 22.60 16.00
N SER A 468 -16.25 22.44 15.38
CA SER A 468 -16.57 21.30 14.53
C SER A 468 -16.70 21.72 13.07
N LEU A 469 -15.91 21.09 12.21
CA LEU A 469 -15.81 21.32 10.76
C LEU A 469 -15.88 19.99 9.98
N GLU A 470 -16.56 19.00 10.55
CA GLU A 470 -16.70 17.67 9.96
C GLU A 470 -17.41 17.73 8.59
N GLY A 471 -17.01 16.86 7.66
CA GLY A 471 -17.73 16.70 6.39
C GLY A 471 -17.63 17.93 5.49
N ASN A 472 -16.48 18.60 5.46
CA ASN A 472 -16.20 19.74 4.61
C ASN A 472 -15.21 19.34 3.49
N CYS A 473 -14.61 20.31 2.79
CA CYS A 473 -13.67 20.08 1.70
C CYS A 473 -12.31 20.75 1.97
N ILE A 474 -11.93 20.84 3.25
CA ILE A 474 -10.72 21.55 3.69
C ILE A 474 -9.48 20.73 3.31
N SER A 475 -8.53 21.34 2.62
CA SER A 475 -7.30 20.68 2.16
C SER A 475 -6.03 21.12 2.90
N LYS A 476 -6.08 22.27 3.60
CA LYS A 476 -4.96 22.81 4.38
C LYS A 476 -5.38 23.11 5.81
N PHE A 477 -4.53 22.74 6.76
CA PHE A 477 -4.70 23.07 8.16
C PHE A 477 -4.06 24.44 8.47
N GLU A 478 -4.80 25.52 8.21
CA GLU A 478 -4.37 26.92 8.45
C GLU A 478 -5.52 27.74 9.04
N GLY A 479 -5.27 28.97 9.52
CA GLY A 479 -6.34 29.94 9.83
C GLY A 479 -6.88 29.94 11.27
N LEU A 480 -6.31 29.15 12.19
CA LEU A 480 -6.67 29.12 13.62
C LEU A 480 -5.65 29.79 14.56
N VAL A 481 -4.77 30.63 14.01
CA VAL A 481 -3.61 31.22 14.73
C VAL A 481 -4.03 32.05 15.94
N ARG A 482 -5.21 32.68 15.88
CA ARG A 482 -5.72 33.60 16.92
C ARG A 482 -6.70 32.96 17.90
N ASN A 483 -6.74 31.62 17.97
CA ASN A 483 -7.68 30.87 18.81
C ASN A 483 -6.95 29.98 19.84
N PRO A 484 -6.12 30.54 20.75
CA PRO A 484 -5.26 29.76 21.65
C PRO A 484 -6.02 28.94 22.71
N LYS A 485 -7.30 29.27 22.96
CA LYS A 485 -8.17 28.61 23.94
C LYS A 485 -8.90 27.37 23.39
N LEU A 486 -8.62 26.99 22.14
CA LEU A 486 -9.30 25.88 21.49
C LEU A 486 -8.86 24.56 22.15
N LYS A 487 -9.84 23.82 22.67
CA LYS A 487 -9.65 22.55 23.39
C LYS A 487 -10.10 21.34 22.58
N TRP A 488 -11.07 21.54 21.70
CA TRP A 488 -11.71 20.47 20.96
C TRP A 488 -11.90 20.89 19.51
N LEU A 489 -11.31 20.10 18.60
CA LEU A 489 -11.33 20.35 17.17
C LEU A 489 -11.68 19.09 16.41
N ASN A 490 -12.75 19.15 15.63
CA ASN A 490 -13.15 18.08 14.73
C ASN A 490 -13.01 18.53 13.28
N LEU A 491 -12.11 17.85 12.55
CA LEU A 491 -11.80 18.03 11.14
C LEU A 491 -12.01 16.72 10.37
N SER A 492 -12.82 15.80 10.89
CA SER A 492 -13.09 14.53 10.22
C SER A 492 -13.77 14.72 8.87
N SER A 493 -13.60 13.76 7.96
CA SER A 493 -14.21 13.76 6.62
C SER A 493 -13.89 15.05 5.84
N ASN A 494 -12.60 15.36 5.73
CA ASN A 494 -12.04 16.48 4.95
C ASN A 494 -10.96 15.94 3.98
N ASN A 495 -10.20 16.84 3.34
CA ASN A 495 -9.19 16.49 2.34
C ASN A 495 -7.76 16.84 2.81
N LEU A 496 -7.50 16.82 4.12
CA LEU A 496 -6.20 17.17 4.68
C LEU A 496 -5.15 16.11 4.33
N THR A 497 -3.97 16.54 3.89
CA THR A 497 -2.85 15.64 3.57
C THR A 497 -1.69 15.77 4.55
N ILE A 498 -1.46 16.98 5.07
CA ILE A 498 -0.36 17.32 5.97
C ILE A 498 -0.88 18.24 7.06
N LEU A 499 -0.35 18.07 8.26
CA LEU A 499 -0.58 18.98 9.39
C LEU A 499 0.51 20.06 9.40
N ASP A 500 0.12 21.32 9.46
CA ASP A 500 1.07 22.43 9.56
C ASP A 500 1.69 22.47 10.98
N THR A 501 3.01 22.29 11.05
CA THR A 501 3.77 22.27 12.30
C THR A 501 3.64 23.59 13.08
N GLY A 502 3.61 24.71 12.37
CA GLY A 502 3.51 26.03 13.00
C GLY A 502 2.11 26.32 13.55
N MET A 503 1.10 25.58 13.10
CA MET A 503 -0.27 25.80 13.53
C MET A 503 -0.61 25.13 14.86
N LEU A 504 -0.18 23.88 15.04
CA LEU A 504 -0.40 23.14 16.28
C LEU A 504 0.35 23.77 17.46
N GLU A 505 1.50 24.40 17.22
CA GLU A 505 2.24 25.17 18.25
C GLU A 505 1.42 26.36 18.80
N ARG A 506 0.48 26.89 18.00
CA ARG A 506 -0.38 28.03 18.38
C ARG A 506 -1.68 27.59 19.07
N LEU A 507 -1.89 26.30 19.26
CA LEU A 507 -3.07 25.70 19.92
C LEU A 507 -2.65 24.91 21.19
N PRO A 508 -2.10 25.58 22.21
CA PRO A 508 -1.49 24.90 23.36
C PRO A 508 -2.50 24.19 24.27
N GLU A 509 -3.77 24.59 24.27
CA GLU A 509 -4.82 23.99 25.10
C GLU A 509 -5.58 22.84 24.39
N LEU A 510 -5.15 22.41 23.20
CA LEU A 510 -5.85 21.40 22.41
C LEU A 510 -5.80 20.02 23.09
N ARG A 511 -6.96 19.47 23.45
CA ARG A 511 -7.10 18.17 24.14
C ARG A 511 -7.71 17.09 23.26
N TYR A 512 -8.57 17.47 22.33
CA TYR A 512 -9.24 16.56 21.40
C TYR A 512 -9.00 17.02 19.97
N LEU A 513 -8.53 16.10 19.14
CA LEU A 513 -8.33 16.31 17.71
C LEU A 513 -8.85 15.10 16.93
N SER A 514 -9.88 15.31 16.12
CA SER A 514 -10.33 14.32 15.15
C SER A 514 -9.94 14.72 13.73
N LEU A 515 -9.25 13.81 13.06
CA LEU A 515 -8.75 13.90 11.69
C LEU A 515 -9.14 12.64 10.89
N GLU A 516 -10.17 11.92 11.33
CA GLU A 516 -10.65 10.71 10.68
C GLU A 516 -11.08 10.98 9.23
N ASN A 517 -10.97 9.99 8.34
CA ASN A 517 -11.43 10.09 6.94
C ASN A 517 -10.82 11.31 6.21
N ASN A 518 -9.50 11.44 6.29
CA ASN A 518 -8.70 12.42 5.55
C ASN A 518 -7.65 11.69 4.71
N ASN A 519 -6.72 12.43 4.10
CA ASN A 519 -5.66 11.88 3.25
C ASN A 519 -4.28 12.05 3.91
N ILE A 520 -4.19 11.99 5.23
CA ILE A 520 -2.96 12.29 5.98
C ILE A 520 -1.92 11.20 5.74
N THR A 521 -0.72 11.60 5.35
CA THR A 521 0.40 10.68 5.08
C THR A 521 1.52 10.73 6.12
N CYS A 522 1.57 11.78 6.95
CA CYS A 522 2.64 12.00 7.94
C CYS A 522 2.10 12.70 9.19
N LEU A 523 2.63 12.31 10.36
CA LEU A 523 2.23 12.83 11.68
C LEU A 523 3.12 13.96 12.21
N LYS A 524 4.07 14.43 11.39
CA LYS A 524 4.96 15.53 11.75
C LYS A 524 4.16 16.78 12.11
N GLY A 525 4.51 17.40 13.23
CA GLY A 525 3.86 18.59 13.77
C GLY A 525 3.01 18.30 15.01
N LEU A 526 2.49 17.08 15.15
CA LEU A 526 1.74 16.67 16.34
C LEU A 526 2.59 16.67 17.61
N GLN A 527 3.92 16.57 17.49
CA GLN A 527 4.82 16.65 18.64
C GLN A 527 4.69 17.96 19.47
N HIS A 528 4.10 19.01 18.91
CA HIS A 528 3.89 20.29 19.59
C HIS A 528 2.57 20.36 20.39
N ALA A 529 1.64 19.42 20.16
CA ALA A 529 0.33 19.39 20.83
C ALA A 529 0.41 18.67 22.19
N VAL A 530 1.15 19.24 23.14
CA VAL A 530 1.54 18.58 24.41
C VAL A 530 0.36 18.24 25.34
N GLU A 531 -0.74 18.98 25.28
CA GLU A 531 -1.95 18.76 26.09
C GLU A 531 -2.97 17.80 25.43
N LEU A 532 -2.63 17.24 24.27
CA LEU A 532 -3.54 16.39 23.50
C LEU A 532 -3.79 15.06 24.25
N GLN A 533 -5.07 14.74 24.45
CA GLN A 533 -5.54 13.56 25.18
C GLN A 533 -6.19 12.53 24.26
N GLU A 534 -6.91 13.00 23.25
CA GLU A 534 -7.65 12.15 22.31
C GLU A 534 -7.29 12.53 20.88
N LEU A 535 -6.79 11.54 20.12
CA LEU A 535 -6.38 11.70 18.74
C LEU A 535 -7.02 10.62 17.86
N TYR A 536 -7.86 11.04 16.92
CA TYR A 536 -8.52 10.16 15.97
C TYR A 536 -7.94 10.38 14.57
N LEU A 537 -7.28 9.36 14.03
CA LEU A 537 -6.60 9.36 12.73
C LEU A 537 -7.11 8.21 11.84
N GLY A 538 -8.27 7.64 12.15
CA GLY A 538 -8.84 6.52 11.39
C GLY A 538 -9.02 6.85 9.90
N ASN A 539 -8.93 5.84 9.04
CA ASN A 539 -9.12 5.92 7.58
C ASN A 539 -8.29 7.05 6.92
N ASN A 540 -6.98 7.03 7.13
CA ASN A 540 -6.01 7.92 6.49
C ASN A 540 -5.01 7.10 5.64
N HIS A 541 -3.91 7.72 5.19
CA HIS A 541 -2.89 7.10 4.33
C HIS A 541 -1.54 6.92 5.04
N LEU A 542 -1.55 6.67 6.35
CA LEU A 542 -0.33 6.41 7.12
C LEU A 542 0.16 4.98 6.83
N ALA A 543 1.27 4.87 6.08
CA ALA A 543 1.85 3.57 5.71
C ALA A 543 3.05 3.15 6.55
N ASN A 544 3.78 4.11 7.13
CA ASN A 544 5.02 3.86 7.86
C ASN A 544 4.75 3.82 9.38
N ILE A 545 5.11 2.70 10.03
CA ILE A 545 4.94 2.55 11.48
C ILE A 545 5.81 3.53 12.31
N ARG A 546 6.90 4.04 11.73
CA ARG A 546 7.79 4.99 12.40
C ARG A 546 7.14 6.35 12.66
N GLU A 547 6.01 6.66 12.02
CA GLU A 547 5.25 7.88 12.28
C GLU A 547 4.81 8.00 13.74
N ILE A 548 4.65 6.86 14.45
CA ILE A 548 4.32 6.79 15.88
C ILE A 548 5.35 7.51 16.75
N PHE A 549 6.61 7.60 16.32
CA PHE A 549 7.65 8.31 17.07
C PHE A 549 7.35 9.81 17.21
N SER A 550 6.60 10.39 16.28
CA SER A 550 6.15 11.79 16.36
C SER A 550 5.15 12.03 17.50
N LEU A 551 4.50 10.99 18.00
CA LEU A 551 3.51 11.05 19.10
C LEU A 551 4.14 10.82 20.48
N LYS A 552 5.35 10.26 20.54
CA LYS A 552 6.08 10.01 21.81
C LYS A 552 6.25 11.27 22.69
N PRO A 553 6.47 12.48 22.13
CA PRO A 553 6.57 13.71 22.91
C PRO A 553 5.24 14.21 23.51
N ILE A 554 4.11 13.52 23.30
CA ILE A 554 2.77 13.92 23.76
C ILE A 554 2.41 13.11 25.03
N PRO A 555 2.76 13.59 26.24
CA PRO A 555 2.66 12.79 27.46
C PRO A 555 1.22 12.58 27.96
N MET A 556 0.28 13.42 27.50
CA MET A 556 -1.12 13.39 27.93
C MET A 556 -2.00 12.51 27.05
N LEU A 557 -1.44 11.88 26.00
CA LEU A 557 -2.23 11.08 25.05
C LEU A 557 -2.77 9.82 25.71
N VAL A 558 -4.10 9.71 25.77
CA VAL A 558 -4.85 8.62 26.41
C VAL A 558 -5.54 7.74 25.37
N ILE A 559 -6.14 8.33 24.34
CA ILE A 559 -6.90 7.63 23.30
C ILE A 559 -6.26 7.92 21.94
N LEU A 560 -5.96 6.86 21.21
CA LEU A 560 -5.45 6.92 19.85
C LEU A 560 -6.27 5.99 18.97
N ASP A 561 -6.72 6.47 17.83
CA ASP A 561 -7.34 5.65 16.80
C ASP A 561 -6.59 5.80 15.48
N LEU A 562 -6.10 4.70 14.95
CA LEU A 562 -5.35 4.58 13.71
C LEU A 562 -5.99 3.55 12.77
N TYR A 563 -7.19 3.05 13.10
CA TYR A 563 -7.90 2.06 12.31
C TYR A 563 -8.03 2.45 10.83
N GLY A 564 -7.96 1.49 9.91
CA GLY A 564 -8.10 1.78 8.47
C GLY A 564 -6.92 2.50 7.81
N ASN A 565 -5.79 2.64 8.50
CA ASN A 565 -4.53 3.08 7.89
C ASN A 565 -3.71 1.89 7.36
N PRO A 566 -2.97 2.04 6.24
CA PRO A 566 -2.14 0.96 5.70
C PRO A 566 -1.10 0.36 6.66
N LEU A 567 -0.59 1.15 7.63
CA LEU A 567 0.35 0.64 8.63
C LEU A 567 -0.22 -0.45 9.54
N VAL A 568 -1.55 -0.47 9.73
CA VAL A 568 -2.23 -1.43 10.62
C VAL A 568 -2.22 -2.82 9.99
N GLU A 569 -2.41 -2.88 8.66
CA GLU A 569 -2.42 -4.13 7.90
C GLU A 569 -1.00 -4.60 7.54
N ASN A 570 -0.09 -3.67 7.23
CA ASN A 570 1.25 -4.00 6.75
C ASN A 570 2.23 -4.42 7.86
N THR A 571 1.95 -4.10 9.13
CA THR A 571 2.90 -4.30 10.22
C THR A 571 2.45 -5.43 11.14
N ALA A 572 3.22 -6.52 11.20
CA ALA A 572 3.00 -7.59 12.18
C ALA A 572 3.16 -7.05 13.61
N ASN A 573 2.27 -7.45 14.52
CA ASN A 573 2.26 -6.98 15.92
C ASN A 573 2.14 -5.45 16.09
N TYR A 574 1.55 -4.75 15.11
CA TYR A 574 1.29 -3.30 15.12
C TYR A 574 0.82 -2.77 16.49
N ARG A 575 -0.21 -3.39 17.06
CA ARG A 575 -0.80 -2.98 18.35
C ARG A 575 0.22 -2.98 19.48
N LEU A 576 1.00 -4.05 19.61
CA LEU A 576 2.04 -4.17 20.62
C LEU A 576 3.17 -3.15 20.38
N PHE A 577 3.50 -2.87 19.11
CA PHE A 577 4.50 -1.86 18.76
C PHE A 577 4.06 -0.46 19.23
N VAL A 578 2.81 -0.07 18.99
CA VAL A 578 2.29 1.23 19.43
C VAL A 578 2.28 1.32 20.96
N ILE A 579 1.79 0.28 21.65
CA ILE A 579 1.74 0.22 23.12
C ILE A 579 3.15 0.28 23.73
N PHE A 580 4.15 -0.33 23.08
CA PHE A 580 5.54 -0.27 23.54
C PHE A 580 6.10 1.16 23.55
N HIS A 581 5.83 1.94 22.50
CA HIS A 581 6.36 3.29 22.35
C HIS A 581 5.50 4.36 23.06
N LEU A 582 4.18 4.16 23.12
CA LEU A 582 3.21 5.07 23.74
C LEU A 582 2.64 4.47 25.03
N THR A 583 3.45 4.48 26.10
CA THR A 583 3.12 3.81 27.36
C THR A 583 2.00 4.49 28.17
N THR A 584 1.59 5.71 27.82
CA THR A 584 0.52 6.46 28.50
C THR A 584 -0.88 6.11 27.99
N LEU A 585 -0.95 5.37 26.88
CA LEU A 585 -2.18 5.08 26.18
C LEU A 585 -3.07 4.13 26.98
N LYS A 586 -4.37 4.46 27.06
CA LYS A 586 -5.39 3.62 27.71
C LYS A 586 -6.37 2.99 26.73
N ALA A 587 -6.50 3.54 25.53
CA ALA A 587 -7.31 2.96 24.46
C ALA A 587 -6.63 3.15 23.10
N LEU A 588 -6.62 2.09 22.31
CA LEU A 588 -6.10 2.05 20.95
C LEU A 588 -7.13 1.41 20.02
N ASP A 589 -7.49 2.11 18.93
CA ASP A 589 -8.42 1.65 17.89
C ASP A 589 -9.79 1.21 18.46
N GLY A 590 -10.30 1.96 19.43
CA GLY A 590 -11.57 1.68 20.12
C GLY A 590 -11.51 0.56 21.17
N LEU A 591 -10.35 -0.08 21.39
CA LEU A 591 -10.15 -1.12 22.38
C LEU A 591 -9.30 -0.60 23.55
N ALA A 592 -9.69 -0.91 24.79
CA ALA A 592 -8.89 -0.62 25.97
C ALA A 592 -7.52 -1.32 25.89
N VAL A 593 -6.48 -0.67 26.38
CA VAL A 593 -5.13 -1.25 26.51
C VAL A 593 -5.04 -1.96 27.85
N GLU A 594 -4.87 -3.28 27.79
CA GLU A 594 -4.79 -4.08 29.01
C GLU A 594 -3.37 -4.01 29.61
N PRO A 595 -3.20 -4.00 30.94
CA PRO A 595 -1.88 -3.92 31.58
C PRO A 595 -0.91 -5.04 31.15
N ASN A 596 -1.45 -6.22 30.81
CA ASN A 596 -0.65 -7.35 30.34
C ASN A 596 -0.05 -7.10 28.95
N GLU A 597 -0.74 -6.35 28.07
CA GLU A 597 -0.23 -6.04 26.73
C GLU A 597 1.07 -5.22 26.82
N GLY A 598 1.19 -4.32 27.80
CA GLY A 598 2.41 -3.55 28.02
C GLY A 598 3.61 -4.44 28.38
N ASN A 599 3.41 -5.52 29.14
CA ASN A 599 4.47 -6.48 29.46
C ASN A 599 4.83 -7.33 28.25
N VAL A 600 3.83 -7.83 27.51
CA VAL A 600 4.05 -8.59 26.26
C VAL A 600 4.78 -7.73 25.22
N ALA A 601 4.42 -6.44 25.11
CA ALA A 601 5.10 -5.49 24.24
C ALA A 601 6.56 -5.26 24.66
N LYS A 602 6.83 -5.14 25.96
CA LYS A 602 8.20 -5.06 26.51
C LYS A 602 9.01 -6.34 26.28
N ASP A 603 8.39 -7.51 26.30
CA ASP A 603 9.08 -8.77 26.02
C ASP A 603 9.34 -8.95 24.52
N ALA A 604 8.42 -8.48 23.67
CA ALA A 604 8.53 -8.54 22.22
C ALA A 604 9.57 -7.56 21.65
N PHE A 605 9.57 -6.30 22.10
CA PHE A 605 10.38 -5.22 21.53
C PHE A 605 11.48 -4.71 22.47
N GLY A 606 11.35 -4.93 23.78
CA GLY A 606 12.31 -4.44 24.76
C GLY A 606 13.67 -5.15 24.68
N GLY A 607 14.74 -4.35 24.72
CA GLY A 607 16.11 -4.84 24.65
C GLY A 607 16.48 -5.45 23.30
N ARG A 608 15.74 -5.17 22.21
CA ARG A 608 16.11 -5.58 20.87
C ARG A 608 16.67 -4.38 20.10
N MET A 609 17.87 -4.53 19.55
CA MET A 609 18.43 -3.54 18.63
C MET A 609 17.94 -3.86 17.22
N THR A 610 16.86 -3.18 16.81
CA THR A 610 16.30 -3.24 15.46
C THR A 610 16.71 -2.04 14.62
N THR A 611 16.49 -2.10 13.31
CA THR A 611 16.68 -0.95 12.42
C THR A 611 15.78 0.24 12.83
N ASP A 612 14.60 -0.04 13.38
CA ASP A 612 13.69 0.98 13.92
C ASP A 612 14.25 1.63 15.19
N PHE A 613 14.88 0.86 16.09
CA PHE A 613 15.56 1.40 17.27
C PHE A 613 16.69 2.36 16.87
N ILE A 614 17.47 2.00 15.85
CA ILE A 614 18.54 2.87 15.33
C ILE A 614 17.94 4.13 14.70
N ALA A 615 16.90 3.99 13.88
CA ALA A 615 16.21 5.12 13.26
C ALA A 615 15.66 6.09 14.31
N GLU A 616 15.09 5.56 15.40
CA GLU A 616 14.58 6.35 16.52
C GLU A 616 15.70 7.14 17.20
N ARG A 617 16.83 6.49 17.51
CA ARG A 617 17.96 7.13 18.20
C ARG A 617 18.68 8.17 17.36
N LEU A 618 18.81 7.92 16.05
CA LEU A 618 19.46 8.84 15.11
C LEU A 618 18.51 9.92 14.57
N GLY A 619 17.19 9.69 14.62
CA GLY A 619 16.17 10.58 14.07
C GLY A 619 16.04 10.53 12.54
N HIS A 620 16.74 9.63 11.86
CA HIS A 620 16.68 9.43 10.41
C HIS A 620 16.86 7.96 10.02
N SER A 621 16.34 7.59 8.84
CA SER A 621 16.40 6.22 8.31
C SER A 621 17.48 6.00 7.24
N ASN A 622 18.31 7.00 6.93
CA ASN A 622 19.45 6.83 6.03
C ASN A 622 20.69 6.37 6.81
N PHE A 623 21.07 5.10 6.64
CA PHE A 623 22.22 4.50 7.33
C PHE A 623 23.45 4.31 6.45
N ILE A 624 23.36 4.67 5.16
CA ILE A 624 24.42 4.42 4.19
C ILE A 624 25.71 5.16 4.56
N GLU A 625 25.61 6.35 5.14
CA GLU A 625 26.78 7.16 5.53
C GLU A 625 27.32 6.83 6.93
N LEU A 626 26.63 5.97 7.69
CA LEU A 626 26.98 5.68 9.07
C LEU A 626 28.28 4.88 9.13
N ARG A 627 29.29 5.41 9.82
CA ARG A 627 30.61 4.77 10.00
C ARG A 627 30.80 4.15 11.37
N GLU A 628 30.18 4.73 12.38
CA GLU A 628 30.32 4.33 13.77
C GLU A 628 28.94 4.31 14.42
N LEU A 629 28.70 3.32 15.27
CA LEU A 629 27.46 3.16 15.99
C LEU A 629 27.78 2.92 17.47
N ASP A 630 27.30 3.81 18.32
CA ASP A 630 27.68 3.88 19.73
C ASP A 630 26.42 3.85 20.63
N PHE A 631 26.13 2.68 21.21
CA PHE A 631 24.97 2.47 22.09
C PHE A 631 25.34 1.71 23.38
N PRO A 632 26.19 2.31 24.24
CA PRO A 632 26.48 1.73 25.54
C PRO A 632 25.28 1.92 26.49
N TYR A 633 25.15 1.03 27.48
CA TYR A 633 24.12 1.14 28.54
C TYR A 633 22.65 1.12 28.07
N CYS A 634 22.37 0.54 26.90
CA CYS A 634 21.02 0.49 26.34
C CYS A 634 20.18 -0.72 26.82
N SER A 635 20.73 -1.55 27.73
CA SER A 635 20.09 -2.80 28.22
C SER A 635 19.66 -3.74 27.08
N LEU A 636 20.44 -3.77 25.99
CA LEU A 636 20.17 -4.60 24.83
C LEU A 636 20.42 -6.07 25.16
N ARG A 637 19.48 -6.94 24.82
CA ARG A 637 19.52 -8.41 24.99
C ARG A 637 19.79 -9.13 23.68
N THR A 638 19.29 -8.62 22.57
CA THR A 638 19.46 -9.20 21.24
C THR A 638 19.67 -8.13 20.18
N VAL A 639 20.34 -8.50 19.08
CA VAL A 639 20.51 -7.65 17.90
C VAL A 639 19.79 -8.31 16.73
N ASP A 640 18.98 -7.53 15.99
CA ASP A 640 18.26 -7.99 14.80
C ASP A 640 18.20 -6.87 13.74
N LEU A 641 19.19 -6.87 12.84
CA LEU A 641 19.34 -5.83 11.82
C LEU A 641 18.84 -6.26 10.43
N GLY A 642 18.24 -7.45 10.29
CA GLY A 642 17.81 -7.97 8.99
C GLY A 642 18.96 -8.07 7.99
N SER A 643 18.75 -7.60 6.74
CA SER A 643 19.81 -7.53 5.73
C SER A 643 20.77 -6.36 6.02
N GLY A 644 22.05 -6.68 6.24
CA GLY A 644 23.11 -5.69 6.54
C GLY A 644 23.43 -4.68 5.42
N GLU A 645 22.70 -4.72 4.31
CA GLU A 645 22.89 -3.89 3.12
C GLU A 645 22.73 -2.39 3.39
N MET A 646 21.97 -2.01 4.42
CA MET A 646 21.82 -0.60 4.78
C MET A 646 23.05 -0.01 5.50
N PHE A 647 23.97 -0.85 6.00
CA PHE A 647 25.10 -0.47 6.84
C PHE A 647 26.45 -0.67 6.16
N LEU A 648 26.52 -0.49 4.83
CA LEU A 648 27.72 -0.78 4.02
C LEU A 648 28.98 -0.04 4.49
N ASN A 649 28.86 1.20 5.00
CA ASN A 649 30.02 1.98 5.44
C ASN A 649 30.33 1.85 6.93
N LEU A 650 29.59 1.03 7.67
CA LEU A 650 29.76 0.87 9.11
C LEU A 650 31.04 0.09 9.40
N ARG A 651 31.92 0.68 10.21
CA ARG A 651 33.27 0.15 10.54
C ARG A 651 33.46 -0.12 12.02
N SER A 652 32.81 0.64 12.89
CA SER A 652 32.92 0.49 14.34
C SER A 652 31.54 0.36 14.98
N VAL A 653 31.39 -0.61 15.88
CA VAL A 653 30.17 -0.82 16.67
C VAL A 653 30.55 -0.96 18.14
N ASN A 654 30.03 -0.06 18.96
CA ASN A 654 30.16 -0.09 20.41
C ASN A 654 28.83 -0.45 21.07
N LEU A 655 28.80 -1.60 21.74
CA LEU A 655 27.65 -2.16 22.46
C LEU A 655 28.03 -2.57 23.89
N GLU A 656 28.95 -1.85 24.50
CA GLU A 656 29.38 -2.08 25.88
C GLU A 656 28.26 -1.90 26.91
N HIS A 657 28.37 -2.59 28.05
CA HIS A 657 27.41 -2.50 29.16
C HIS A 657 25.95 -2.76 28.75
N ASN A 658 25.76 -3.81 27.96
CA ASN A 658 24.44 -4.32 27.61
C ASN A 658 24.26 -5.71 28.23
N SER A 659 23.19 -6.42 27.86
CA SER A 659 22.88 -7.77 28.35
C SER A 659 22.82 -8.77 27.20
N LEU A 660 23.69 -8.58 26.20
CA LEU A 660 23.75 -9.43 25.02
C LEU A 660 24.30 -10.80 25.40
N THR A 661 23.65 -11.86 24.89
CA THR A 661 24.11 -13.25 25.06
C THR A 661 24.86 -13.78 23.83
N SER A 662 24.64 -13.13 22.69
CA SER A 662 25.33 -13.40 21.42
C SER A 662 25.30 -12.14 20.57
N PHE A 663 26.18 -12.08 19.58
CA PHE A 663 26.22 -11.01 18.58
C PHE A 663 25.95 -11.52 17.16
N GLY A 664 25.24 -12.65 17.04
CA GLY A 664 24.89 -13.27 15.76
C GLY A 664 24.08 -12.36 14.83
N GLY A 665 23.32 -11.41 15.37
CA GLY A 665 22.59 -10.41 14.56
C GLY A 665 23.48 -9.40 13.84
N LEU A 666 24.78 -9.32 14.18
CA LEU A 666 25.75 -8.43 13.53
C LEU A 666 26.49 -9.11 12.37
N ILE A 667 26.31 -10.42 12.13
CA ILE A 667 27.08 -11.17 11.12
C ILE A 667 26.96 -10.62 9.70
N ASN A 668 25.86 -9.91 9.41
CA ASN A 668 25.58 -9.33 8.10
C ASN A 668 26.36 -8.02 7.85
N LEU A 669 27.08 -7.49 8.85
CA LEU A 669 27.89 -6.28 8.74
C LEU A 669 29.27 -6.59 8.15
N VAL A 670 29.32 -6.74 6.83
CA VAL A 670 30.50 -7.24 6.10
C VAL A 670 31.76 -6.36 6.22
N ASN A 671 31.60 -5.05 6.46
CA ASN A 671 32.71 -4.09 6.50
C ASN A 671 33.10 -3.65 7.92
N LEU A 672 32.58 -4.33 8.95
CA LEU A 672 32.89 -4.05 10.34
C LEU A 672 34.35 -4.40 10.65
N LYS A 673 35.08 -3.46 11.27
CA LYS A 673 36.49 -3.60 11.67
C LYS A 673 36.67 -3.71 13.17
N VAL A 674 35.88 -2.97 13.94
CA VAL A 674 35.99 -2.89 15.41
C VAL A 674 34.64 -3.21 16.04
N LEU A 675 34.65 -4.13 17.01
CA LEU A 675 33.47 -4.51 17.77
C LEU A 675 33.75 -4.51 19.27
N CYS A 676 33.06 -3.63 20.00
CA CYS A 676 33.18 -3.52 21.45
C CYS A 676 31.96 -4.13 22.15
N LEU A 677 32.19 -5.20 22.92
CA LEU A 677 31.17 -5.96 23.65
C LEU A 677 31.54 -6.19 25.12
N ASN A 678 32.38 -5.31 25.70
CA ASN A 678 32.73 -5.40 27.12
C ASN A 678 31.50 -5.32 28.02
N HIS A 679 31.52 -5.99 29.17
CA HIS A 679 30.42 -6.01 30.15
C HIS A 679 29.08 -6.45 29.54
N ASN A 680 29.07 -7.61 28.90
CA ASN A 680 27.86 -8.30 28.43
C ASN A 680 27.79 -9.72 29.03
N HIS A 681 26.97 -10.62 28.46
CA HIS A 681 26.87 -12.02 28.86
C HIS A 681 27.11 -12.94 27.66
N ILE A 682 28.08 -12.61 26.81
CA ILE A 682 28.32 -13.31 25.54
C ILE A 682 28.80 -14.74 25.80
N GLU A 683 28.01 -15.72 25.36
CA GLU A 683 28.34 -17.14 25.45
C GLU A 683 28.85 -17.71 24.11
N SER A 684 28.40 -17.16 22.98
CA SER A 684 28.74 -17.66 21.63
C SER A 684 28.51 -16.61 20.54
N ILE A 685 29.16 -16.78 19.39
CA ILE A 685 28.93 -15.94 18.20
C ILE A 685 27.49 -16.10 17.68
N VAL A 686 26.98 -17.34 17.64
CA VAL A 686 25.62 -17.65 17.17
C VAL A 686 24.87 -18.38 18.27
N THR A 687 23.69 -17.91 18.64
CA THR A 687 22.83 -18.61 19.59
C THR A 687 22.59 -20.05 19.12
N LYS A 688 22.99 -21.04 19.93
CA LYS A 688 22.44 -22.39 19.82
C LYS A 688 20.93 -22.26 19.98
N PRO A 689 20.08 -22.79 19.06
CA PRO A 689 18.65 -22.71 19.24
C PRO A 689 18.30 -23.39 20.57
N LYS A 690 17.82 -22.60 21.55
CA LYS A 690 17.24 -23.16 22.77
C LYS A 690 16.11 -24.07 22.33
N ALA A 691 16.19 -25.34 22.70
CA ALA A 691 15.12 -26.30 22.54
C ALA A 691 13.87 -25.77 23.25
N THR A 692 12.99 -25.11 22.51
CA THR A 692 11.64 -24.80 22.95
C THR A 692 10.83 -26.09 22.89
N SER A 693 10.23 -26.42 24.03
CA SER A 693 9.40 -27.60 24.27
C SER A 693 8.21 -27.70 23.30
N PRO A 694 7.62 -28.91 23.15
CA PRO A 694 6.98 -29.34 21.91
C PRO A 694 5.49 -29.03 21.88
N ALA A 695 5.00 -28.61 20.71
CA ALA A 695 3.61 -28.82 20.33
C ALA A 695 3.58 -29.21 18.85
N ASN A 696 3.21 -30.46 18.60
CA ASN A 696 2.90 -31.08 17.31
C ASN A 696 4.06 -31.31 16.33
N ALA A 697 4.80 -32.40 16.56
CA ALA A 697 5.42 -33.16 15.48
C ALA A 697 5.20 -34.65 15.74
N GLY A 698 4.63 -35.33 14.74
CA GLY A 698 4.24 -36.73 14.79
C GLY A 698 5.41 -37.66 15.11
N LYS A 699 5.10 -38.71 15.88
CA LYS A 699 5.92 -39.88 16.12
C LYS A 699 6.59 -40.38 14.84
N ARG A 700 7.92 -40.44 14.81
CA ARG A 700 8.65 -41.53 14.15
C ARG A 700 9.81 -41.98 15.04
N SER A 701 9.72 -43.24 15.41
CA SER A 701 10.71 -44.06 16.09
C SER A 701 11.91 -44.33 15.17
N GLY A 702 13.12 -44.14 15.69
CA GLY A 702 14.39 -44.53 15.08
C GLY A 702 15.54 -44.27 16.05
N GLU A 703 16.51 -45.18 16.08
CA GLU A 703 17.56 -45.41 17.09
C GLU A 703 18.59 -44.26 17.28
N PRO A 704 19.39 -44.27 18.37
CA PRO A 704 20.41 -43.26 18.64
C PRO A 704 21.65 -43.52 17.79
N GLY A 705 21.78 -42.79 16.68
CA GLY A 705 22.93 -42.82 15.77
C GLY A 705 23.89 -41.67 15.99
N ASN A 706 25.14 -42.00 16.35
CA ASN A 706 26.40 -41.26 16.31
C ASN A 706 26.39 -39.79 15.86
N ASP A 707 26.76 -38.94 16.82
CA ASP A 707 26.88 -37.48 16.80
C ASP A 707 28.24 -36.98 16.24
N TYR A 708 28.73 -37.56 15.14
CA TYR A 708 29.95 -37.08 14.48
C TYR A 708 29.80 -37.09 12.96
N ALA A 709 30.25 -35.99 12.34
CA ALA A 709 30.33 -35.71 10.90
C ALA A 709 29.12 -35.01 10.26
N ASN A 710 29.08 -33.68 10.34
CA ASN A 710 28.58 -32.87 9.23
C ASN A 710 29.58 -31.72 8.94
N PRO A 711 30.32 -31.75 7.82
CA PRO A 711 31.38 -30.79 7.50
C PRO A 711 30.91 -29.49 6.80
N GLU A 712 29.64 -29.10 6.94
CA GLU A 712 29.08 -27.85 6.35
C GLU A 712 29.07 -26.65 7.33
N MET A 713 29.73 -26.73 8.49
CA MET A 713 29.43 -25.86 9.65
C MET A 713 30.40 -24.70 9.93
N PHE A 714 31.41 -24.43 9.09
CA PHE A 714 32.45 -23.42 9.34
C PHE A 714 32.56 -22.34 8.25
N ASN A 715 31.45 -21.77 7.80
CA ASN A 715 31.54 -20.56 6.98
C ASN A 715 32.10 -19.39 7.81
N PRO A 716 33.17 -18.72 7.33
CA PRO A 716 33.74 -17.54 8.01
C PRO A 716 32.71 -16.42 8.04
N VAL A 717 32.62 -15.73 9.17
CA VAL A 717 31.72 -14.59 9.39
C VAL A 717 32.55 -13.36 9.74
N LEU A 718 32.04 -12.16 9.47
CA LEU A 718 32.73 -10.90 9.81
C LEU A 718 34.20 -10.90 9.36
N THR A 719 34.46 -11.27 8.10
CA THR A 719 35.82 -11.47 7.58
C THR A 719 36.71 -10.24 7.66
N ASN A 720 36.15 -9.02 7.78
CA ASN A 720 36.93 -7.79 7.90
C ASN A 720 37.15 -7.33 9.35
N LEU A 721 36.70 -8.10 10.34
CA LEU A 721 36.84 -7.74 11.75
C LEU A 721 38.31 -7.87 12.19
N GLU A 722 38.90 -6.76 12.65
CA GLU A 722 40.30 -6.68 13.06
C GLU A 722 40.43 -6.65 14.60
N VAL A 723 39.48 -6.03 15.30
CA VAL A 723 39.53 -5.81 16.76
C VAL A 723 38.24 -6.27 17.42
N LEU A 724 38.36 -7.09 18.46
CA LEU A 724 37.23 -7.62 19.23
C LEU A 724 37.45 -7.47 20.74
N HIS A 725 36.57 -6.74 21.40
CA HIS A 725 36.55 -6.62 22.86
C HIS A 725 35.44 -7.45 23.50
N LEU A 726 35.82 -8.43 24.32
CA LEU A 726 34.95 -9.36 25.05
C LEU A 726 35.29 -9.42 26.55
N GLY A 727 35.83 -8.34 27.10
CA GLY A 727 36.16 -8.25 28.53
C GLY A 727 34.91 -8.34 29.42
N TYR A 728 35.05 -8.93 30.61
CA TYR A 728 34.00 -9.01 31.64
C TYR A 728 32.66 -9.63 31.14
N ASN A 729 32.74 -10.72 30.39
CA ASN A 729 31.58 -11.45 29.85
C ASN A 729 31.28 -12.78 30.58
N SER A 730 32.01 -13.09 31.66
CA SER A 730 31.91 -14.36 32.40
C SER A 730 32.17 -15.62 31.54
N ILE A 731 33.03 -15.49 30.51
CA ILE A 731 33.30 -16.57 29.57
C ILE A 731 34.12 -17.69 30.24
N PRO A 732 33.65 -18.96 30.27
CA PRO A 732 34.36 -20.06 30.95
C PRO A 732 35.46 -20.72 30.09
N SER A 733 35.32 -20.71 28.76
CA SER A 733 36.27 -21.30 27.80
C SER A 733 36.19 -20.62 26.45
N ILE A 734 37.35 -20.35 25.83
CA ILE A 734 37.48 -19.70 24.52
C ILE A 734 36.91 -20.59 23.40
N SER A 735 37.10 -21.91 23.50
CA SER A 735 36.58 -22.88 22.53
C SER A 735 35.06 -22.82 22.34
N GLY A 736 34.32 -22.44 23.39
CA GLY A 736 32.86 -22.27 23.33
C GLY A 736 32.40 -21.12 22.43
N LEU A 737 33.25 -20.11 22.22
CA LEU A 737 32.93 -18.95 21.39
C LEU A 737 32.99 -19.27 19.88
N GLN A 738 33.72 -20.32 19.48
CA GLN A 738 33.95 -20.67 18.07
C GLN A 738 34.65 -19.56 17.27
N LEU A 739 35.67 -18.91 17.85
CA LEU A 739 36.42 -17.81 17.22
C LEU A 739 37.12 -18.18 15.91
N SER A 740 37.27 -19.47 15.60
CA SER A 740 37.81 -19.95 14.31
C SER A 740 37.08 -19.41 13.08
N ARG A 741 35.88 -18.85 13.25
CA ARG A 741 35.08 -18.24 12.19
C ARG A 741 35.48 -16.79 11.86
N LEU A 742 36.40 -16.17 12.61
CA LEU A 742 36.85 -14.78 12.48
C LEU A 742 38.34 -14.72 12.03
N PRO A 743 38.66 -15.06 10.77
CA PRO A 743 40.04 -15.38 10.37
C PRO A 743 41.04 -14.19 10.44
N ASN A 744 40.57 -12.95 10.24
CA ASN A 744 41.42 -11.77 10.09
C ASN A 744 41.56 -10.94 11.38
N LEU A 745 41.27 -11.54 12.54
CA LEU A 745 41.34 -10.85 13.82
C LEU A 745 42.81 -10.59 14.22
N LYS A 746 43.13 -9.33 14.52
CA LYS A 746 44.48 -8.88 14.90
C LYS A 746 44.63 -8.60 16.39
N ALA A 747 43.57 -8.13 17.06
CA ALA A 747 43.57 -7.85 18.48
C ALA A 747 42.33 -8.45 19.16
N LEU A 748 42.57 -9.20 20.24
CA LEU A 748 41.53 -9.88 21.01
C LEU A 748 41.67 -9.58 22.51
N PHE A 749 40.62 -8.98 23.07
CA PHE A 749 40.58 -8.58 24.47
C PHE A 749 39.57 -9.45 25.24
N LEU A 750 40.06 -10.25 26.19
CA LEU A 750 39.30 -11.23 26.98
C LEU A 750 39.54 -11.08 28.50
N GLN A 751 39.90 -9.87 28.94
CA GLN A 751 40.20 -9.57 30.34
C GLN A 751 38.99 -9.73 31.27
N GLY A 752 39.21 -10.17 32.50
CA GLY A 752 38.16 -10.23 33.53
C GLY A 752 37.08 -11.28 33.26
N ASN A 753 37.42 -12.37 32.56
CA ASN A 753 36.54 -13.51 32.31
C ASN A 753 36.83 -14.68 33.27
N GLU A 754 36.23 -15.84 33.01
CA GLU A 754 36.28 -17.04 33.84
C GLU A 754 37.10 -18.16 33.18
N ILE A 755 38.02 -17.80 32.27
CA ILE A 755 38.73 -18.73 31.40
C ILE A 755 39.71 -19.58 32.21
N THR A 756 39.65 -20.90 32.03
CA THR A 756 40.52 -21.86 32.77
C THR A 756 41.63 -22.47 31.91
N LYS A 757 41.42 -22.55 30.59
CA LYS A 757 42.34 -23.09 29.59
C LYS A 757 42.29 -22.25 28.32
N VAL A 758 43.42 -22.14 27.63
CA VAL A 758 43.55 -21.40 26.37
C VAL A 758 43.40 -22.38 25.22
N ASP A 759 42.18 -22.81 24.90
CA ASP A 759 41.90 -23.72 23.79
C ASP A 759 40.91 -23.05 22.81
N GLY A 760 41.04 -23.29 21.50
CA GLY A 760 40.11 -22.76 20.48
C GLY A 760 40.57 -21.52 19.71
N LEU A 761 41.88 -21.23 19.69
CA LEU A 761 42.49 -20.15 18.89
C LEU A 761 42.96 -20.63 17.49
N GLU A 762 42.76 -21.90 17.13
CA GLU A 762 43.36 -22.55 15.95
C GLU A 762 43.16 -21.81 14.62
N GLY A 763 42.06 -21.07 14.45
CA GLY A 763 41.75 -20.31 13.23
C GLY A 763 42.25 -18.86 13.18
N LEU A 764 42.88 -18.34 14.25
CA LEU A 764 43.30 -16.94 14.38
C LEU A 764 44.81 -16.79 14.10
N GLN A 765 45.19 -16.86 12.82
CA GLN A 765 46.61 -16.84 12.40
C GLN A 765 47.21 -15.43 12.34
N ASP A 766 46.37 -14.40 12.14
CA ASP A 766 46.78 -12.99 12.03
C ASP A 766 46.79 -12.25 13.38
N LEU A 767 46.56 -12.96 14.48
CA LEU A 767 46.47 -12.38 15.82
C LEU A 767 47.84 -11.83 16.26
N ARG A 768 47.87 -10.54 16.61
CA ARG A 768 49.07 -9.80 17.04
C ARG A 768 49.03 -9.43 18.51
N GLU A 769 47.85 -9.17 19.04
CA GLU A 769 47.63 -8.75 20.42
C GLU A 769 46.56 -9.64 21.08
N LEU A 770 46.90 -10.24 22.21
CA LEU A 770 45.98 -11.07 23.00
C LEU A 770 46.04 -10.68 24.48
N VAL A 771 44.90 -10.25 25.01
CA VAL A 771 44.77 -9.85 26.41
C VAL A 771 43.89 -10.85 27.17
N LEU A 772 44.46 -11.56 28.13
CA LEU A 772 43.84 -12.60 28.96
C LEU A 772 43.94 -12.29 30.46
N ASP A 773 44.16 -11.03 30.83
CA ASP A 773 44.32 -10.61 32.22
C ASP A 773 43.10 -10.95 33.08
N ARG A 774 43.32 -11.18 34.38
CA ARG A 774 42.23 -11.42 35.36
C ARG A 774 41.34 -12.60 34.98
N ASN A 775 41.95 -13.73 34.61
CA ASN A 775 41.26 -14.99 34.33
C ASN A 775 41.67 -16.07 35.37
N LYS A 776 41.27 -17.32 35.14
CA LYS A 776 41.55 -18.47 36.03
C LYS A 776 42.46 -19.50 35.37
N ILE A 777 43.32 -19.08 34.44
CA ILE A 777 44.19 -19.97 33.65
C ILE A 777 45.24 -20.61 34.56
N LYS A 778 45.32 -21.95 34.53
CA LYS A 778 46.23 -22.73 35.40
C LYS A 778 47.46 -23.25 34.67
N CYS A 779 47.32 -23.63 33.41
CA CYS A 779 48.38 -24.19 32.58
C CYS A 779 48.10 -23.87 31.10
N ILE A 780 49.14 -23.95 30.29
CA ILE A 780 49.12 -23.78 28.83
C ILE A 780 49.30 -25.17 28.21
N SER A 781 48.38 -25.57 27.33
CA SER A 781 48.43 -26.87 26.64
C SER A 781 49.34 -26.81 25.41
N GLU A 782 49.83 -27.96 24.94
CA GLU A 782 50.65 -28.06 23.71
C GLU A 782 49.92 -27.49 22.48
N TYR A 783 48.59 -27.54 22.48
CA TYR A 783 47.75 -27.06 21.39
C TYR A 783 47.28 -25.60 21.55
N SER A 784 47.59 -24.92 22.66
CA SER A 784 47.05 -23.58 22.97
C SER A 784 47.46 -22.51 21.95
N PHE A 785 48.72 -22.54 21.50
CA PHE A 785 49.34 -21.49 20.68
C PHE A 785 49.95 -22.01 19.36
N ILE A 786 49.60 -23.23 18.94
CA ILE A 786 50.24 -23.92 17.81
C ILE A 786 50.17 -23.13 16.49
N ASN A 787 49.13 -22.30 16.31
CA ASN A 787 48.89 -21.50 15.10
C ASN A 787 49.07 -19.99 15.33
N GLN A 788 49.58 -19.55 16.49
CA GLN A 788 49.68 -18.13 16.90
C GLN A 788 51.10 -17.57 16.72
N TRP A 789 51.76 -17.91 15.61
CA TRP A 789 53.14 -17.50 15.36
C TRP A 789 53.30 -15.97 15.22
N ASN A 790 52.29 -15.24 14.72
CA ASN A 790 52.31 -13.78 14.54
C ASN A 790 52.05 -12.96 15.81
N LEU A 791 51.90 -13.60 16.97
CA LEU A 791 51.59 -12.88 18.21
C LEU A 791 52.79 -12.04 18.65
N ILE A 792 52.55 -10.73 18.82
CA ILE A 792 53.57 -9.74 19.20
C ILE A 792 53.45 -9.46 20.71
N GLU A 793 52.22 -9.40 21.20
CA GLU A 793 51.91 -8.92 22.55
C GLU A 793 50.89 -9.84 23.22
N LEU A 794 51.27 -10.36 24.40
CA LEU A 794 50.51 -11.33 25.16
C LEU A 794 50.45 -10.88 26.63
N HIS A 795 49.24 -10.58 27.08
CA HIS A 795 48.94 -10.24 28.47
C HIS A 795 48.23 -11.41 29.15
N ILE A 796 48.84 -12.00 30.18
CA ILE A 796 48.25 -13.05 31.02
C ILE A 796 48.51 -12.70 32.49
N GLU A 797 48.27 -11.45 32.87
CA GLU A 797 48.43 -10.99 34.25
C GLU A 797 47.24 -11.43 35.13
N GLU A 798 47.44 -11.46 36.46
CA GLU A 798 46.39 -11.81 37.44
C GLU A 798 45.72 -13.19 37.17
N ASN A 799 46.52 -14.20 36.83
CA ASN A 799 46.07 -15.56 36.54
C ASN A 799 46.58 -16.57 37.60
N ARG A 800 46.54 -17.88 37.29
CA ARG A 800 46.94 -18.96 38.22
C ARG A 800 48.06 -19.84 37.65
N LEU A 801 48.84 -19.33 36.71
CA LEU A 801 49.91 -20.06 36.04
C LEU A 801 51.03 -20.43 37.02
N LYS A 802 51.50 -21.68 36.91
CA LYS A 802 52.66 -22.20 37.66
C LYS A 802 53.81 -22.60 36.76
N ASP A 803 53.49 -23.04 35.55
CA ASP A 803 54.41 -23.61 34.57
C ASP A 803 54.32 -22.78 33.27
N LEU A 804 55.46 -22.53 32.64
CA LEU A 804 55.62 -21.77 31.40
C LEU A 804 55.96 -22.67 30.18
N SER A 805 55.75 -23.98 30.28
CA SER A 805 55.86 -24.90 29.13
C SER A 805 54.90 -24.53 27.98
N ASN A 806 55.27 -24.89 26.75
CA ASN A 806 54.45 -24.77 25.53
C ASN A 806 54.26 -23.32 25.00
N LEU A 807 55.19 -22.41 25.32
CA LEU A 807 55.26 -21.05 24.76
C LEU A 807 56.19 -20.95 23.55
N ASP A 808 56.91 -22.01 23.25
CA ASP A 808 57.94 -22.17 22.21
C ASP A 808 57.42 -21.94 20.77
N HIS A 809 56.11 -21.98 20.56
CA HIS A 809 55.48 -21.66 19.28
C HIS A 809 55.37 -20.16 18.98
N LEU A 810 55.54 -19.27 19.97
CA LEU A 810 55.36 -17.81 19.84
C LEU A 810 56.62 -17.09 19.35
N GLN A 811 57.10 -17.44 18.15
CA GLN A 811 58.41 -16.99 17.64
C GLN A 811 58.55 -15.47 17.49
N TYR A 812 57.46 -14.75 17.24
CA TYR A 812 57.47 -13.29 17.03
C TYR A 812 57.05 -12.48 18.28
N GLN A 813 56.98 -13.13 19.45
CA GLN A 813 56.60 -12.48 20.70
C GLN A 813 57.63 -11.39 21.09
N VAL A 814 57.15 -10.16 21.27
CA VAL A 814 57.98 -8.99 21.65
C VAL A 814 57.71 -8.58 23.11
N ARG A 815 56.45 -8.63 23.55
CA ARG A 815 56.05 -8.23 24.90
C ARG A 815 55.25 -9.34 25.58
N LEU A 816 55.67 -9.75 26.77
CA LEU A 816 55.02 -10.81 27.54
C LEU A 816 54.76 -10.35 28.97
N TYR A 817 53.49 -10.28 29.35
CA TYR A 817 53.07 -9.84 30.68
C TYR A 817 52.50 -11.01 31.49
N LEU A 818 53.23 -11.42 32.54
CA LEU A 818 52.94 -12.55 33.42
C LEU A 818 52.80 -12.13 34.89
N GLY A 819 52.56 -10.84 35.16
CA GLY A 819 52.39 -10.30 36.50
C GLY A 819 51.29 -11.01 37.31
N MET A 820 51.43 -11.05 38.63
CA MET A 820 50.42 -11.58 39.58
C MET A 820 50.00 -13.05 39.29
N ASN A 821 50.95 -13.92 38.94
CA ASN A 821 50.73 -15.36 38.76
C ASN A 821 51.28 -16.19 39.94
N ARG A 822 51.40 -17.51 39.79
CA ARG A 822 51.85 -18.46 40.84
C ARG A 822 53.17 -19.16 40.49
N ILE A 823 54.02 -18.51 39.69
CA ILE A 823 55.32 -19.05 39.26
C ILE A 823 56.28 -19.03 40.47
N GLN A 824 56.83 -20.20 40.84
CA GLN A 824 57.67 -20.36 42.05
C GLN A 824 59.14 -20.66 41.75
N ASP A 825 59.41 -21.42 40.69
CA ASP A 825 60.74 -21.96 40.39
C ASP A 825 61.45 -21.18 39.29
N LEU A 826 62.76 -20.97 39.46
CA LEU A 826 63.61 -20.26 38.49
C LEU A 826 63.83 -21.07 37.20
N SER A 827 63.73 -22.41 37.25
CA SER A 827 63.85 -23.28 36.07
C SER A 827 62.74 -23.06 35.04
N GLN A 828 61.64 -22.40 35.41
CA GLN A 828 60.59 -22.05 34.45
C GLN A 828 61.05 -20.99 33.44
N PHE A 829 62.07 -20.19 33.78
CA PHE A 829 62.63 -19.20 32.86
C PHE A 829 63.51 -19.83 31.76
N GLU A 830 64.08 -21.01 32.00
CA GLU A 830 64.83 -21.75 30.96
C GLU A 830 63.91 -22.10 29.78
N LYS A 831 62.61 -22.29 30.04
CA LYS A 831 61.60 -22.58 29.01
C LYS A 831 61.27 -21.38 28.12
N LEU A 832 61.61 -20.17 28.54
CA LEU A 832 61.42 -18.93 27.76
C LEU A 832 62.62 -18.63 26.84
N GLU A 833 63.72 -19.40 26.92
CA GLU A 833 64.91 -19.19 26.07
C GLU A 833 64.60 -19.34 24.57
N SER A 834 63.54 -20.07 24.23
CA SER A 834 63.03 -20.22 22.85
C SER A 834 62.50 -18.91 22.24
N LEU A 835 62.13 -17.92 23.06
CA LEU A 835 61.56 -16.63 22.66
C LEU A 835 62.64 -15.57 22.36
N SER A 836 63.41 -15.78 21.29
CA SER A 836 64.56 -14.92 20.94
C SER A 836 64.22 -13.44 20.70
N ASN A 837 62.98 -13.11 20.31
CA ASN A 837 62.54 -11.75 19.96
C ASN A 837 61.95 -10.96 21.14
N LEU A 838 61.94 -11.51 22.35
CA LEU A 838 61.31 -10.89 23.51
C LEU A 838 62.11 -9.66 24.00
N ILE A 839 61.46 -8.50 24.02
CA ILE A 839 62.06 -7.21 24.43
C ILE A 839 61.60 -6.81 25.84
N GLU A 840 60.34 -7.09 26.18
CA GLU A 840 59.71 -6.68 27.43
C GLU A 840 59.05 -7.86 28.14
N LEU A 841 59.38 -8.06 29.42
CA LEU A 841 58.84 -9.13 30.26
C LEU A 841 58.39 -8.58 31.61
N SER A 842 57.13 -8.83 32.00
CA SER A 842 56.62 -8.57 33.35
C SER A 842 56.38 -9.89 34.09
N VAL A 843 57.00 -10.05 35.25
CA VAL A 843 56.81 -11.17 36.20
C VAL A 843 56.47 -10.66 37.61
N ILE A 844 56.11 -9.39 37.74
CA ILE A 844 55.78 -8.69 39.00
C ILE A 844 54.86 -9.54 39.88
N ASN A 845 55.12 -9.56 41.19
CA ASN A 845 54.27 -10.25 42.18
C ASN A 845 54.03 -11.76 41.95
N ASN A 846 54.93 -12.44 41.24
CA ASN A 846 55.02 -13.91 41.31
C ASN A 846 55.75 -14.37 42.57
N ALA A 847 55.66 -15.66 42.91
CA ALA A 847 56.42 -16.19 44.04
C ALA A 847 57.95 -16.21 43.77
N VAL A 848 58.34 -16.32 42.50
CA VAL A 848 59.74 -16.31 42.05
C VAL A 848 60.44 -14.98 42.27
N THR A 849 59.73 -13.83 42.23
CA THR A 849 60.33 -12.50 42.43
C THR A 849 60.79 -12.26 43.88
N ARG A 850 60.35 -13.10 44.83
CA ARG A 850 60.89 -13.11 46.21
C ARG A 850 62.32 -13.64 46.29
N ARG A 851 62.81 -14.32 45.25
CA ARG A 851 64.19 -14.81 45.18
C ARG A 851 65.10 -13.70 44.64
N LEU A 852 66.22 -13.45 45.32
CA LEU A 852 67.18 -12.38 44.97
C LEU A 852 67.77 -12.52 43.56
N LEU A 853 67.86 -13.75 43.04
CA LEU A 853 68.52 -14.06 41.76
C LEU A 853 67.60 -14.10 40.54
N HIS A 854 66.30 -13.79 40.67
CA HIS A 854 65.37 -13.91 39.54
C HIS A 854 65.71 -12.94 38.39
N ARG A 855 65.99 -11.67 38.70
CA ARG A 855 66.29 -10.64 37.70
C ARG A 855 67.66 -10.86 37.02
N PRO A 856 68.76 -11.11 37.75
CA PRO A 856 70.04 -11.47 37.12
C PRO A 856 69.95 -12.72 36.23
N MET A 857 69.17 -13.73 36.63
CA MET A 857 68.95 -14.94 35.84
C MET A 857 68.26 -14.65 34.50
N LEU A 858 67.22 -13.82 34.51
CA LEU A 858 66.52 -13.40 33.29
C LEU A 858 67.43 -12.59 32.37
N VAL A 859 68.23 -11.68 32.92
CA VAL A 859 69.19 -10.86 32.16
C VAL A 859 70.29 -11.72 31.52
N PHE A 860 70.77 -12.75 32.22
CA PHE A 860 71.79 -13.67 31.72
C PHE A 860 71.24 -14.63 30.64
N ARG A 861 70.07 -15.22 30.86
CA ARG A 861 69.49 -16.22 29.95
C ARG A 861 68.80 -15.62 28.72
N MET A 862 68.28 -14.39 28.81
CA MET A 862 67.57 -13.71 27.72
C MET A 862 68.22 -12.36 27.39
N PRO A 863 69.27 -12.34 26.54
CA PRO A 863 70.01 -11.11 26.20
C PRO A 863 69.24 -10.14 25.29
N SER A 864 68.08 -10.53 24.75
CA SER A 864 67.19 -9.65 23.97
C SER A 864 66.34 -8.71 24.85
N LEU A 865 66.19 -9.00 26.14
CA LEU A 865 65.36 -8.20 27.05
C LEU A 865 65.95 -6.80 27.30
N LEU A 866 65.15 -5.76 27.04
CA LEU A 866 65.45 -4.36 27.34
C LEU A 866 64.71 -3.85 28.58
N CYS A 867 63.55 -4.44 28.89
CA CYS A 867 62.72 -4.02 30.02
C CYS A 867 62.22 -5.25 30.78
N ILE A 868 62.44 -5.26 32.11
CA ILE A 868 61.93 -6.29 33.01
C ILE A 868 61.15 -5.59 34.12
N ASP A 869 59.89 -5.96 34.31
CA ASP A 869 58.99 -5.42 35.34
C ASP A 869 58.82 -3.88 35.26
N GLY A 870 58.84 -3.33 34.04
CA GLY A 870 58.77 -1.88 33.81
C GLY A 870 60.08 -1.12 34.10
N ILE A 871 61.16 -1.83 34.44
CA ILE A 871 62.48 -1.27 34.74
C ILE A 871 63.45 -1.63 33.62
N PRO A 872 64.09 -0.64 32.97
CA PRO A 872 65.04 -0.90 31.89
C PRO A 872 66.27 -1.68 32.40
N VAL A 873 66.76 -2.62 31.60
CA VAL A 873 67.99 -3.38 31.90
C VAL A 873 69.19 -2.55 31.48
N SER A 874 70.06 -2.22 32.44
CA SER A 874 71.28 -1.45 32.15
C SER A 874 72.42 -2.36 31.65
N SER A 875 73.36 -1.78 30.89
CA SER A 875 74.57 -2.50 30.46
C SER A 875 75.38 -3.06 31.63
N ASP A 876 75.48 -2.29 32.72
CA ASP A 876 76.23 -2.67 33.93
C ASP A 876 75.60 -3.87 34.66
N GLU A 877 74.26 -3.94 34.67
CA GLU A 877 73.51 -5.06 35.24
C GLU A 877 73.72 -6.34 34.42
N ARG A 878 73.83 -6.21 33.09
CA ARG A 878 74.11 -7.33 32.20
C ARG A 878 75.51 -7.89 32.43
N THR A 879 76.53 -7.04 32.48
CA THR A 879 77.91 -7.49 32.74
C THR A 879 78.08 -8.14 34.13
N LYS A 880 77.40 -7.62 35.15
CA LYS A 880 77.42 -8.21 36.51
C LYS A 880 76.74 -9.58 36.56
N SER A 881 75.62 -9.72 35.84
CA SER A 881 74.88 -10.98 35.77
C SER A 881 75.68 -12.03 34.99
N GLU A 882 76.31 -11.65 33.87
CA GLU A 882 77.21 -12.53 33.10
C GLU A 882 78.38 -13.02 33.95
N MET A 883 79.11 -12.13 34.64
CA MET A 883 80.23 -12.55 35.50
C MET A 883 79.79 -13.49 36.62
N TYR A 884 78.64 -13.22 37.26
CA TYR A 884 78.15 -14.03 38.37
C TYR A 884 77.80 -15.48 37.95
N PHE A 885 77.25 -15.69 36.76
CA PHE A 885 76.87 -17.02 36.27
C PHE A 885 77.99 -17.74 35.50
N LEU A 886 78.96 -17.01 34.94
CA LEU A 886 80.19 -17.60 34.40
C LEU A 886 81.11 -18.16 35.50
N ASP A 887 81.15 -17.54 36.68
CA ASP A 887 81.91 -18.04 37.83
C ASP A 887 81.29 -19.28 38.52
N GLN A 888 80.04 -19.65 38.16
CA GLN A 888 79.32 -20.82 38.72
C GLN A 888 79.24 -22.03 37.77
N GLN A 889 79.65 -21.91 36.51
CA GLN A 889 79.85 -23.04 35.58
C GLN A 889 81.25 -23.64 35.74
#